data_AF-A0A947HGM8-F1
#
_entry.id   AF-A0A947HGM8-F1
#
_cell.length_a   1.000
_cell.length_b   1.000
_cell.length_c   1.000
_cell.angle_alpha   90.00
_cell.angle_beta   90.00
_cell.angle_gamma   90.00
#
_symmetry.space_group_name_H-M   'P 1'
#
loop_
_entity.id
_entity.type
_entity.pdbx_description
1 polymer ?
#
loop_
_entity_poly.entity_id
_entity_poly.type
_entity_poly.pdbx_seq_one_letter_code
_entity_poly.pdbx_strand_id
1 'polypeptide(L)'
;MRASSTRLSTFVVLLTSCIVPALTVAAPITVQGALRVGALPAPDGNYGVVFALYADETSGSPVWSESVPNLTVNDGLFATELGKAGGAPPDSSLFASGQAAWFGVKVGGEPELPRRPLGSVPYAVAADLASDLACTGCVEPGALSSDTPFAVIKVGSDAITLTKAFPTLTFAATGGASVGLDPTTGVVTIGADVFDPATLTAQDIAVSVPGLPSNLGDALTQLALRNGNPTVGWGASHPVPGADSGEGPPNLWVYTGKRARFIKRRADTLLKITLSDTLRINGTTKWARLEVRINGASVGCWADQYVHTLGSSNNDWHVPHSNICMLGSNTVGAGAHEAELWMYSSGGNGYEGWSTHELVLVEELEPSDRRVYQTFTAVSGEMSGAWAPVPGRQLDYTKKEDGTTLRLTVADTFRVAANLNAVWQYLEVRMDGAMMPQRCYFGRYDHVGGSSGVDFHHPFVTQCIVTGVSKGNHTFTLWRSAEGGSTAYVGWQRASALMMVEELNEATAGLAYSTAGTPTGEYGSVEWAQANGRQVQFAATSVAQVFKVSYSDTIRGSYFCNGGQALVQLELDGQPTHCIRGVHHSTDIGSGQDHHMPFHHTCLLSNLTPGSHTLTVHQRAGGCGTMYLGVNRSYPLLQVEPLAIP
;
A
#
# COMPACT_ATOMS: atom_id res chain seq x y z
N MET A 1 9.58 -89.76 -42.86
CA MET A 1 8.17 -89.35 -42.70
C MET A 1 7.89 -89.10 -41.23
N ARG A 2 7.70 -87.84 -40.85
CA ARG A 2 6.89 -87.31 -39.73
C ARG A 2 7.18 -85.81 -39.68
N ALA A 3 6.33 -85.03 -40.34
CA ALA A 3 6.34 -83.57 -40.28
C ALA A 3 5.73 -83.15 -38.93
N SER A 4 6.46 -82.33 -38.17
CA SER A 4 5.99 -81.70 -36.94
C SER A 4 5.67 -80.24 -37.25
N SER A 5 4.39 -79.87 -37.14
CA SER A 5 3.92 -78.49 -37.28
C SER A 5 4.14 -77.73 -35.97
N THR A 6 5.08 -76.79 -35.98
CA THR A 6 5.27 -75.83 -34.90
C THR A 6 4.28 -74.67 -35.05
N ARG A 7 3.36 -74.55 -34.09
CA ARG A 7 2.40 -73.45 -33.99
C ARG A 7 3.11 -72.15 -33.60
N LEU A 8 2.95 -71.12 -34.43
CA LEU A 8 3.36 -69.75 -34.15
C LEU A 8 2.37 -69.14 -33.15
N SER A 9 2.78 -68.92 -31.90
CA SER A 9 1.97 -68.20 -30.91
C SER A 9 2.27 -66.70 -31.01
N THR A 10 1.28 -65.95 -31.47
CA THR A 10 1.26 -64.48 -31.49
C THR A 10 1.16 -63.97 -30.05
N PHE A 11 2.22 -63.34 -29.53
CA PHE A 11 2.17 -62.58 -28.28
C PHE A 11 1.50 -61.22 -28.54
N VAL A 12 0.26 -61.06 -28.08
CA VAL A 12 -0.41 -59.75 -28.00
C VAL A 12 0.10 -59.05 -26.74
N VAL A 13 0.89 -58.00 -26.90
CA VAL A 13 1.25 -57.09 -25.81
C VAL A 13 0.03 -56.18 -25.57
N LEU A 14 -0.74 -56.49 -24.52
CA LEU A 14 -1.81 -55.62 -24.05
C LEU A 14 -1.16 -54.44 -23.30
N LEU A 15 -1.02 -53.28 -23.97
CA LEU A 15 -0.76 -52.03 -23.27
C LEU A 15 -2.01 -51.66 -22.46
N THR A 16 -2.03 -52.04 -21.19
CA THR A 16 -2.93 -51.41 -20.21
C THR A 16 -2.48 -49.97 -20.01
N SER A 17 -3.15 -49.04 -20.69
CA SER A 17 -3.12 -47.62 -20.37
C SER A 17 -3.66 -47.45 -18.95
N CYS A 18 -2.79 -47.06 -18.01
CA CYS A 18 -3.19 -46.62 -16.69
C CYS A 18 -3.78 -45.23 -16.87
N ILE A 19 -5.10 -45.14 -17.06
CA ILE A 19 -5.81 -43.87 -16.92
C ILE A 19 -5.76 -43.52 -15.44
N VAL A 20 -4.82 -42.65 -15.08
CA VAL A 20 -4.83 -41.99 -13.78
C VAL A 20 -6.06 -41.07 -13.80
N PRO A 21 -7.08 -41.27 -12.95
CA PRO A 21 -8.13 -40.28 -12.84
C PRO A 21 -7.50 -38.98 -12.36
N ALA A 22 -7.76 -37.87 -13.05
CA ALA A 22 -7.45 -36.54 -12.56
C ALA A 22 -8.10 -36.42 -11.17
N LEU A 23 -7.27 -36.13 -10.17
CA LEU A 23 -7.76 -35.84 -8.82
C LEU A 23 -8.45 -34.47 -8.88
N THR A 24 -9.77 -34.46 -8.79
CA THR A 24 -10.51 -33.22 -8.62
C THR A 24 -10.16 -32.62 -7.26
N VAL A 25 -9.65 -31.38 -7.24
CA VAL A 25 -9.44 -30.63 -6.00
C VAL A 25 -10.79 -30.16 -5.52
N ALA A 26 -11.37 -30.93 -4.61
CA ALA A 26 -12.65 -30.63 -4.02
C ALA A 26 -12.42 -29.81 -2.73
N ALA A 27 -12.75 -28.51 -2.77
CA ALA A 27 -12.54 -27.58 -1.67
C ALA A 27 -13.85 -27.35 -0.87
N PRO A 28 -13.78 -27.26 0.47
CA PRO A 28 -14.95 -26.97 1.28
C PRO A 28 -15.47 -25.55 1.06
N ILE A 29 -16.79 -25.36 1.12
CA ILE A 29 -17.45 -24.05 0.96
C ILE A 29 -17.82 -23.50 2.34
N THR A 30 -17.31 -22.32 2.70
CA THR A 30 -17.73 -21.63 3.92
C THR A 30 -19.05 -20.90 3.68
N VAL A 31 -20.05 -21.17 4.52
CA VAL A 31 -21.37 -20.52 4.50
C VAL A 31 -21.62 -19.85 5.84
N GLN A 32 -21.99 -18.57 5.81
CA GLN A 32 -22.37 -17.81 6.99
C GLN A 32 -23.69 -17.10 6.73
N GLY A 33 -24.52 -16.94 7.76
CA GLY A 33 -25.82 -16.31 7.60
C GLY A 33 -26.52 -16.01 8.90
N ALA A 34 -27.68 -15.36 8.78
CA ALA A 34 -28.59 -15.09 9.88
C ALA A 34 -29.93 -15.80 9.67
N LEU A 35 -30.35 -16.63 10.62
CA LEU A 35 -31.70 -17.16 10.71
C LEU A 35 -32.60 -16.21 11.50
N ARG A 36 -33.83 -16.04 11.01
CA ARG A 36 -34.84 -15.16 11.60
C ARG A 36 -36.18 -15.88 11.69
N VAL A 37 -36.93 -15.56 12.74
CA VAL A 37 -38.34 -15.96 12.90
C VAL A 37 -39.17 -14.68 12.87
N GLY A 38 -39.75 -14.38 11.70
CA GLY A 38 -40.35 -13.08 11.43
C GLY A 38 -39.31 -11.96 11.42
N ALA A 39 -39.53 -10.89 12.19
CA ALA A 39 -38.60 -9.75 12.28
C ALA A 39 -37.45 -9.98 13.29
N LEU A 40 -37.54 -11.01 14.14
CA LEU A 40 -36.59 -11.26 15.22
C LEU A 40 -35.53 -12.31 14.81
N PRO A 41 -34.32 -12.26 15.38
CA PRO A 41 -33.34 -13.35 15.26
C PRO A 41 -33.93 -14.69 15.72
N ALA A 42 -33.50 -15.78 15.09
CA ALA A 42 -33.85 -17.11 15.57
C ALA A 42 -33.24 -17.34 16.98
N PRO A 43 -33.96 -18.02 17.89
CA PRO A 43 -33.43 -18.38 19.21
C PRO A 43 -32.12 -19.17 19.14
N ASP A 44 -31.30 -19.07 20.18
CA ASP A 44 -30.08 -19.84 20.28
C ASP A 44 -30.38 -21.34 20.36
N GLY A 45 -29.64 -22.14 19.60
CA GLY A 45 -29.85 -23.58 19.57
C GLY A 45 -29.27 -24.26 18.33
N ASN A 46 -29.54 -25.56 18.22
CA ASN A 46 -29.13 -26.35 17.08
C ASN A 46 -30.31 -26.54 16.12
N TYR A 47 -30.07 -26.28 14.85
CA TYR A 47 -31.05 -26.41 13.77
C TYR A 47 -30.59 -27.45 12.77
N GLY A 48 -31.52 -28.29 12.31
CA GLY A 48 -31.28 -29.13 11.13
C GLY A 48 -31.40 -28.27 9.88
N VAL A 49 -30.33 -28.13 9.10
CA VAL A 49 -30.34 -27.31 7.87
C VAL A 49 -29.83 -28.13 6.69
N VAL A 50 -30.57 -28.10 5.59
CA VAL A 50 -30.14 -28.67 4.31
C VAL A 50 -29.71 -27.53 3.41
N PHE A 51 -28.46 -27.61 2.96
CA PHE A 51 -27.90 -26.72 1.96
C PHE A 51 -27.88 -27.42 0.61
N ALA A 52 -28.23 -26.70 -0.45
CA ALA A 52 -28.32 -27.27 -1.78
C ALA A 52 -27.80 -26.30 -2.84
N LEU A 53 -27.24 -26.87 -3.91
CA LEU A 53 -26.85 -26.17 -5.12
C LEU A 53 -27.74 -26.62 -6.26
N TYR A 54 -28.10 -25.70 -7.14
CA TYR A 54 -28.95 -25.89 -8.30
C TYR A 54 -28.32 -25.27 -9.54
N ALA A 55 -28.59 -25.89 -10.70
CA ALA A 55 -28.12 -25.35 -11.99
C ALA A 55 -28.87 -24.09 -12.44
N ASP A 56 -30.10 -23.88 -11.95
CA ASP A 56 -30.92 -22.68 -12.21
C ASP A 56 -31.88 -22.39 -11.04
N GLU A 57 -32.51 -21.21 -11.05
CA GLU A 57 -33.40 -20.72 -9.99
C GLU A 57 -34.64 -21.60 -9.78
N THR A 58 -35.09 -22.30 -10.83
CA THR A 58 -36.40 -22.98 -10.87
C THR A 58 -36.31 -24.50 -10.89
N SER A 59 -35.12 -25.08 -11.01
CA SER A 59 -34.95 -26.53 -11.17
C SER A 59 -35.47 -27.32 -9.97
N GLY A 60 -36.12 -28.45 -10.23
CA GLY A 60 -36.75 -29.27 -9.18
C GLY A 60 -35.77 -30.11 -8.35
N SER A 61 -34.56 -30.37 -8.86
CA SER A 61 -33.59 -31.29 -8.24
C SER A 61 -32.24 -30.59 -8.01
N PRO A 62 -31.65 -30.71 -6.81
CA PRO A 62 -30.33 -30.15 -6.55
C PRO A 62 -29.23 -30.94 -7.27
N VAL A 63 -28.23 -30.24 -7.77
CA VAL A 63 -26.99 -30.83 -8.33
C VAL A 63 -26.01 -31.26 -7.24
N TRP A 64 -26.13 -30.66 -6.06
CA TRP A 64 -25.40 -31.05 -4.87
C TRP A 64 -26.22 -30.65 -3.63
N SER A 65 -26.14 -31.43 -2.56
CA SER A 65 -26.78 -31.08 -1.29
C SER A 65 -26.06 -31.70 -0.10
N GLU A 66 -26.07 -31.00 1.02
CA GLU A 66 -25.55 -31.47 2.30
C GLU A 66 -26.53 -31.16 3.43
N SER A 67 -26.74 -32.14 4.30
CA SER A 67 -27.57 -32.00 5.50
C SER A 67 -26.70 -31.82 6.72
N VAL A 68 -26.88 -30.69 7.42
CA VAL A 68 -26.20 -30.35 8.67
C VAL A 68 -27.24 -30.49 9.80
N PRO A 69 -27.27 -31.63 10.50
CA PRO A 69 -28.36 -31.95 11.45
C PRO A 69 -28.32 -31.12 12.74
N ASN A 70 -27.15 -30.57 13.09
CA ASN A 70 -26.94 -29.83 14.34
C ASN A 70 -26.18 -28.51 14.07
N LEU A 71 -26.71 -27.64 13.21
CA LEU A 71 -26.12 -26.33 12.95
C LEU A 71 -26.35 -25.42 14.15
N THR A 72 -25.29 -25.07 14.87
CA THR A 72 -25.37 -24.15 16.02
C THR A 72 -25.61 -22.73 15.54
N VAL A 73 -26.63 -22.09 16.13
CA VAL A 73 -27.05 -20.72 15.87
C VAL A 73 -26.98 -19.97 17.20
N ASN A 74 -26.33 -18.81 17.21
CA ASN A 74 -26.24 -17.90 18.37
C ASN A 74 -26.59 -16.48 17.93
N ASP A 75 -27.50 -15.82 18.64
CA ASP A 75 -28.10 -14.52 18.27
C ASP A 75 -28.63 -14.50 16.82
N GLY A 76 -29.18 -15.63 16.38
CA GLY A 76 -29.63 -15.85 15.02
C GLY A 76 -28.51 -16.00 13.99
N LEU A 77 -27.22 -15.97 14.35
CA LEU A 77 -26.10 -16.10 13.42
C LEU A 77 -25.54 -17.52 13.38
N PHE A 78 -25.09 -17.96 12.20
CA PHE A 78 -24.38 -19.24 12.02
C PHE A 78 -23.22 -19.11 11.04
N ALA A 79 -22.24 -20.02 11.19
CA ALA A 79 -21.16 -20.24 10.26
C ALA A 79 -20.88 -21.76 10.17
N THR A 80 -20.78 -22.30 8.96
CA THR A 80 -20.47 -23.71 8.72
C THR A 80 -19.61 -23.89 7.48
N GLU A 81 -18.80 -24.94 7.46
CA GLU A 81 -18.06 -25.39 6.28
C GLU A 81 -18.78 -26.59 5.69
N LEU A 82 -19.15 -26.50 4.41
CA LEU A 82 -19.76 -27.56 3.63
C LEU A 82 -18.68 -28.37 2.92
N GLY A 83 -18.84 -29.70 2.83
CA GLY A 83 -17.89 -30.60 2.15
C GLY A 83 -16.72 -31.10 3.01
N LYS A 84 -16.80 -30.99 4.35
CA LYS A 84 -15.70 -31.34 5.27
C LYS A 84 -16.03 -32.43 6.30
N ALA A 85 -17.26 -32.46 6.84
CA ALA A 85 -17.66 -33.33 7.95
C ALA A 85 -18.63 -34.46 7.52
N GLY A 86 -18.19 -35.30 6.56
CA GLY A 86 -18.99 -36.43 6.04
C GLY A 86 -19.88 -36.10 4.84
N GLY A 87 -20.00 -34.82 4.46
CA GLY A 87 -20.50 -34.39 3.15
C GLY A 87 -19.39 -34.44 2.11
N ALA A 88 -19.67 -35.02 0.94
CA ALA A 88 -18.76 -34.89 -0.20
C ALA A 88 -18.80 -33.43 -0.67
N PRO A 89 -17.66 -32.76 -0.87
CA PRO A 89 -17.63 -31.42 -1.46
C PRO A 89 -18.31 -31.39 -2.84
N PRO A 90 -18.89 -30.25 -3.26
CA PRO A 90 -19.48 -30.13 -4.59
C PRO A 90 -18.44 -30.40 -5.68
N ASP A 91 -18.86 -31.08 -6.75
CA ASP A 91 -18.01 -31.35 -7.89
C ASP A 91 -17.58 -30.03 -8.55
N SER A 92 -16.28 -29.85 -8.75
CA SER A 92 -15.70 -28.64 -9.36
C SER A 92 -16.20 -28.38 -10.78
N SER A 93 -16.67 -29.42 -11.49
CA SER A 93 -17.32 -29.29 -12.80
C SER A 93 -18.59 -28.45 -12.76
N LEU A 94 -19.26 -28.35 -11.59
CA LEU A 94 -20.41 -27.47 -11.40
C LEU A 94 -20.05 -25.99 -11.60
N PHE A 95 -18.80 -25.62 -11.31
CA PHE A 95 -18.32 -24.24 -11.41
C PHE A 95 -17.57 -23.97 -12.72
N ALA A 96 -17.28 -25.01 -13.51
CA ALA A 96 -16.46 -24.94 -14.72
C ALA A 96 -17.23 -24.47 -15.97
N SER A 97 -18.56 -24.62 -16.01
CA SER A 97 -19.38 -24.29 -17.19
C SER A 97 -19.65 -22.80 -17.36
N GLY A 98 -19.27 -21.96 -16.39
CA GLY A 98 -19.61 -20.52 -16.36
C GLY A 98 -21.11 -20.25 -16.17
N GLN A 99 -21.94 -21.29 -15.94
CA GLN A 99 -23.36 -21.13 -15.64
C GLN A 99 -23.55 -20.69 -14.18
N ALA A 100 -24.48 -19.76 -13.96
CA ALA A 100 -24.79 -19.28 -12.62
C ALA A 100 -25.43 -20.39 -11.78
N ALA A 101 -24.70 -20.91 -10.79
CA ALA A 101 -25.23 -21.84 -9.81
C ALA A 101 -26.03 -21.10 -8.72
N TRP A 102 -27.10 -21.72 -8.27
CA TRP A 102 -28.05 -21.17 -7.30
C TRP A 102 -27.96 -21.91 -5.97
N PHE A 103 -27.93 -21.17 -4.87
CA PHE A 103 -27.81 -21.66 -3.52
C PHE A 103 -29.18 -21.67 -2.83
N GLY A 104 -29.58 -22.85 -2.35
CA GLY A 104 -30.80 -23.11 -1.61
C GLY A 104 -30.53 -23.49 -0.16
N VAL A 105 -31.43 -23.06 0.73
CA VAL A 105 -31.36 -23.33 2.16
C VAL A 105 -32.74 -23.76 2.65
N LYS A 106 -32.80 -24.92 3.30
CA LYS A 106 -34.00 -25.43 3.95
C LYS A 106 -33.73 -25.69 5.42
N VAL A 107 -34.53 -25.10 6.30
CA VAL A 107 -34.38 -25.21 7.75
C VAL A 107 -35.46 -26.15 8.29
N GLY A 108 -35.05 -27.30 8.82
CA GLY A 108 -35.94 -28.31 9.39
C GLY A 108 -36.99 -28.82 8.40
N GLY A 109 -38.26 -28.79 8.83
CA GLY A 109 -39.41 -29.21 8.02
C GLY A 109 -40.04 -28.12 7.16
N GLU A 110 -39.54 -26.88 7.23
CA GLU A 110 -40.12 -25.73 6.54
C GLU A 110 -39.90 -25.77 5.01
N PRO A 111 -40.69 -25.03 4.22
CA PRO A 111 -40.41 -24.82 2.80
C PRO A 111 -39.00 -24.27 2.58
N GLU A 112 -38.39 -24.64 1.45
CA GLU A 112 -37.09 -24.08 1.05
C GLU A 112 -37.20 -22.55 0.87
N LEU A 113 -36.20 -21.81 1.34
CA LEU A 113 -36.14 -20.37 1.18
C LEU A 113 -35.87 -19.99 -0.29
N PRO A 114 -36.21 -18.76 -0.72
CA PRO A 114 -35.86 -18.29 -2.06
C PRO A 114 -34.37 -18.46 -2.34
N ARG A 115 -34.07 -19.14 -3.46
CA ARG A 115 -32.70 -19.42 -3.88
C ARG A 115 -31.98 -18.12 -4.21
N ARG A 116 -30.67 -18.13 -4.03
CA ARG A 116 -29.81 -16.96 -4.34
C ARG A 116 -28.71 -17.35 -5.30
N PRO A 117 -28.32 -16.47 -6.23
CA PRO A 117 -27.16 -16.73 -7.07
C PRO A 117 -25.91 -16.81 -6.20
N LEU A 118 -25.00 -17.74 -6.51
CA LEU A 118 -23.70 -17.84 -5.86
C LEU A 118 -22.79 -16.66 -6.26
N GLY A 119 -22.05 -16.12 -5.29
CA GLY A 119 -21.03 -15.09 -5.51
C GLY A 119 -19.73 -15.64 -6.10
N SER A 120 -18.72 -14.79 -6.33
CA SER A 120 -17.47 -15.14 -7.05
C SER A 120 -16.55 -16.14 -6.34
N VAL A 121 -16.66 -16.30 -5.02
CA VAL A 121 -15.72 -17.10 -4.21
C VAL A 121 -15.73 -18.59 -4.57
N PRO A 122 -16.88 -19.30 -4.68
CA PRO A 122 -16.89 -20.71 -5.12
C PRO A 122 -16.42 -20.93 -6.56
N TYR A 123 -16.52 -19.91 -7.44
CA TYR A 123 -16.01 -20.00 -8.81
C TYR A 123 -14.48 -19.89 -8.90
N ALA A 124 -13.80 -19.44 -7.83
CA ALA A 124 -12.34 -19.41 -7.80
C ALA A 124 -11.72 -20.81 -7.90
N VAL A 125 -12.45 -21.86 -7.48
CA VAL A 125 -12.01 -23.26 -7.62
C VAL A 125 -12.01 -23.70 -9.10
N ALA A 126 -12.82 -23.09 -9.96
CA ALA A 126 -12.79 -23.34 -11.40
C ALA A 126 -11.52 -22.80 -12.08
N ALA A 127 -10.82 -21.83 -11.46
CA ALA A 127 -9.55 -21.33 -11.96
C ALA A 127 -8.42 -22.36 -11.81
N ASP A 128 -8.51 -23.25 -10.82
CA ASP A 128 -7.59 -24.38 -10.66
C ASP A 128 -7.92 -25.48 -11.69
N LEU A 129 -9.18 -25.67 -12.05
CA LEU A 129 -9.58 -26.61 -13.12
C LEU A 129 -9.04 -26.25 -14.51
N ALA A 130 -8.62 -24.99 -14.71
CA ALA A 130 -7.96 -24.55 -15.95
C ALA A 130 -6.51 -25.05 -16.07
N SER A 131 -5.89 -25.58 -15.00
CA SER A 131 -4.54 -26.15 -15.06
C SER A 131 -4.50 -27.52 -15.75
N ASP A 132 -5.61 -28.25 -15.74
CA ASP A 132 -5.67 -29.67 -16.14
C ASP A 132 -6.55 -29.92 -17.39
N LEU A 133 -7.03 -28.86 -18.05
CA LEU A 133 -7.88 -28.98 -19.23
C LEU A 133 -7.07 -29.51 -20.43
N ALA A 134 -7.18 -30.82 -20.71
CA ALA A 134 -6.88 -31.37 -22.03
C ALA A 134 -7.95 -30.88 -23.03
N CYS A 135 -7.83 -29.64 -23.48
CA CYS A 135 -8.84 -29.04 -24.34
C CYS A 135 -8.81 -29.66 -25.75
N THR A 136 -9.90 -30.30 -26.13
CA THR A 136 -10.22 -30.52 -27.54
C THR A 136 -10.75 -29.21 -28.11
N GLY A 137 -9.82 -28.36 -28.58
CA GLY A 137 -10.14 -27.08 -29.20
C GLY A 137 -9.27 -25.89 -28.80
N CYS A 138 -8.26 -26.05 -27.92
CA CYS A 138 -7.28 -24.98 -27.78
C CYS A 138 -6.43 -24.86 -29.03
N VAL A 139 -6.07 -23.62 -29.31
CA VAL A 139 -5.10 -23.26 -30.33
C VAL A 139 -3.71 -23.55 -29.76
N GLU A 140 -3.12 -24.68 -30.13
CA GLU A 140 -1.69 -24.98 -29.93
C GLU A 140 -0.81 -23.82 -30.47
N PRO A 141 0.45 -23.63 -30.01
CA PRO A 141 1.33 -22.54 -30.49
C PRO A 141 1.57 -22.49 -32.02
N GLY A 142 1.21 -23.57 -32.74
CA GLY A 142 1.20 -23.65 -34.21
C GLY A 142 -0.15 -23.38 -34.89
N ALA A 143 -1.25 -23.25 -34.14
CA ALA A 143 -2.59 -22.97 -34.66
C ALA A 143 -2.96 -21.48 -34.65
N LEU A 144 -2.08 -20.60 -34.15
CA LEU A 144 -2.18 -19.16 -34.39
C LEU A 144 -1.84 -18.90 -35.86
N SER A 145 -2.85 -18.85 -36.72
CA SER A 145 -2.67 -18.39 -38.09
C SER A 145 -2.22 -16.93 -38.10
N SER A 146 -1.42 -16.58 -39.10
CA SER A 146 -0.67 -15.34 -39.29
C SER A 146 -1.50 -14.05 -39.48
N ASP A 147 -2.77 -14.04 -39.09
CA ASP A 147 -3.72 -12.96 -39.38
C ASP A 147 -4.31 -12.28 -38.11
N THR A 148 -3.68 -12.42 -36.95
CA THR A 148 -4.10 -11.67 -35.76
C THR A 148 -3.41 -10.30 -35.66
N PRO A 149 -4.12 -9.21 -35.30
CA PRO A 149 -3.61 -7.83 -35.32
C PRO A 149 -2.76 -7.45 -34.09
N PHE A 150 -2.36 -8.40 -33.26
CA PHE A 150 -1.59 -8.15 -32.04
C PHE A 150 -0.18 -8.71 -32.15
N ALA A 151 0.80 -7.94 -31.64
CA ALA A 151 2.19 -8.36 -31.57
C ALA A 151 2.32 -9.58 -30.66
N VAL A 152 2.78 -10.71 -31.23
CA VAL A 152 3.14 -11.90 -30.45
C VAL A 152 4.63 -11.82 -30.15
N ILE A 153 4.96 -11.65 -28.87
CA ILE A 153 6.34 -11.77 -28.38
C ILE A 153 6.53 -13.22 -27.95
N LYS A 154 7.33 -13.99 -28.70
CA LYS A 154 7.78 -15.31 -28.27
C LYS A 154 9.16 -15.15 -27.63
N VAL A 155 9.27 -15.52 -26.35
CA VAL A 155 10.55 -15.57 -25.62
C VAL A 155 10.95 -17.03 -25.48
N GLY A 156 12.00 -17.43 -26.22
CA GLY A 156 12.68 -18.71 -26.04
C GLY A 156 13.86 -18.58 -25.08
N SER A 157 14.48 -19.70 -24.71
CA SER A 157 15.70 -19.71 -23.88
C SER A 157 16.84 -18.88 -24.45
N ASP A 158 16.90 -18.74 -25.78
CA ASP A 158 18.08 -18.21 -26.48
C ASP A 158 17.76 -17.05 -27.44
N ALA A 159 16.50 -16.64 -27.60
CA ALA A 159 16.12 -15.54 -28.49
C ALA A 159 14.74 -14.94 -28.16
N ILE A 160 14.58 -13.65 -28.49
CA ILE A 160 13.29 -12.96 -28.56
C ILE A 160 12.92 -12.84 -30.03
N THR A 161 11.79 -13.42 -30.44
CA THR A 161 11.29 -13.33 -31.82
C THR A 161 10.04 -12.45 -31.85
N LEU A 162 10.07 -11.42 -32.70
CA LEU A 162 8.95 -10.51 -32.97
C LEU A 162 8.41 -10.76 -34.38
N THR A 163 7.10 -10.95 -34.53
CA THR A 163 6.48 -11.18 -35.84
C THR A 163 5.49 -10.06 -36.19
N LYS A 164 5.96 -9.10 -37.03
CA LYS A 164 5.35 -7.96 -37.81
C LYS A 164 4.14 -7.15 -37.26
N ALA A 165 3.94 -5.84 -37.51
CA ALA A 165 4.62 -4.82 -38.33
C ALA A 165 4.49 -3.42 -37.68
N PHE A 166 5.60 -2.71 -37.49
CA PHE A 166 5.61 -1.24 -37.45
C PHE A 166 6.43 -0.75 -38.66
N PRO A 167 6.08 0.41 -39.26
CA PRO A 167 6.80 0.92 -40.43
C PRO A 167 8.26 1.33 -40.12
N THR A 168 8.64 1.53 -38.86
CA THR A 168 10.03 1.73 -38.46
C THR A 168 10.22 1.32 -37.01
N LEU A 169 11.22 0.48 -36.72
CA LEU A 169 11.67 0.11 -35.39
C LEU A 169 13.16 0.49 -35.32
N THR A 170 13.49 1.54 -34.59
CA THR A 170 14.85 2.07 -34.53
C THR A 170 15.53 1.61 -33.25
N PHE A 171 16.58 0.80 -33.36
CA PHE A 171 17.46 0.47 -32.25
C PHE A 171 18.64 1.44 -32.27
N ALA A 172 18.82 2.24 -31.21
CA ALA A 172 20.02 3.03 -31.00
C ALA A 172 20.93 2.27 -30.03
N ALA A 173 21.78 1.38 -30.54
CA ALA A 173 22.86 0.80 -29.76
C ALA A 173 24.06 1.76 -29.81
N THR A 174 24.52 2.22 -28.66
CA THR A 174 25.79 2.94 -28.56
C THR A 174 26.83 1.88 -28.21
N GLY A 175 27.69 1.50 -29.16
CA GLY A 175 28.73 0.48 -28.90
C GLY A 175 28.96 -0.60 -29.96
N GLY A 176 28.56 -0.42 -31.22
CA GLY A 176 29.02 -1.30 -32.31
C GLY A 176 28.31 -2.66 -32.44
N ALA A 177 27.17 -2.85 -31.80
CA ALA A 177 26.34 -4.04 -32.03
C ALA A 177 25.79 -4.07 -33.46
N SER A 178 25.99 -5.18 -34.18
CA SER A 178 25.33 -5.41 -35.47
C SER A 178 23.95 -6.02 -35.26
N VAL A 179 22.90 -5.31 -35.70
CA VAL A 179 21.53 -5.81 -35.75
C VAL A 179 21.27 -6.37 -37.15
N GLY A 180 21.02 -7.67 -37.25
CA GLY A 180 20.64 -8.31 -38.51
C GLY A 180 19.12 -8.29 -38.70
N LEU A 181 18.66 -7.90 -39.88
CA LEU A 181 17.27 -8.03 -40.33
C LEU A 181 17.21 -9.06 -41.45
N ASP A 182 16.44 -10.13 -41.28
CA ASP A 182 16.07 -11.00 -42.40
C ASP A 182 14.87 -10.37 -43.13
N PRO A 183 15.05 -9.86 -44.37
CA PRO A 183 13.99 -9.18 -45.10
C PRO A 183 12.85 -10.10 -45.55
N THR A 184 13.05 -11.41 -45.46
CA THR A 184 12.08 -12.44 -45.89
C THR A 184 11.17 -12.84 -44.73
N THR A 185 11.73 -12.97 -43.54
CA THR A 185 11.00 -13.44 -42.34
C THR A 185 10.66 -12.31 -41.37
N GLY A 186 11.28 -11.14 -41.52
CA GLY A 186 11.16 -10.01 -40.59
C GLY A 186 11.85 -10.25 -39.25
N VAL A 187 12.63 -11.34 -39.12
CA VAL A 187 13.33 -11.69 -37.89
C VAL A 187 14.49 -10.72 -37.67
N VAL A 188 14.52 -10.13 -36.47
CA VAL A 188 15.64 -9.32 -35.98
C VAL A 188 16.54 -10.24 -35.15
N THR A 189 17.80 -10.40 -35.57
CA THR A 189 18.80 -11.16 -34.82
C THR A 189 19.77 -10.19 -34.16
N ILE A 190 19.91 -10.31 -32.83
CA ILE A 190 20.96 -9.62 -32.05
C ILE A 190 22.03 -10.66 -31.75
N GLY A 191 23.28 -10.40 -32.15
CA GLY A 191 24.39 -11.35 -31.96
C GLY A 191 24.63 -11.68 -30.49
N ALA A 192 24.94 -12.96 -30.20
CA ALA A 192 25.13 -13.49 -28.84
C ALA A 192 26.36 -12.92 -28.11
N ASP A 193 27.24 -12.23 -28.83
CA ASP A 193 28.45 -11.55 -28.35
C ASP A 193 28.14 -10.39 -27.38
N VAL A 194 26.85 -10.09 -27.15
CA VAL A 194 26.32 -8.95 -26.40
C VAL A 194 25.87 -9.33 -24.97
N PHE A 195 25.86 -10.61 -24.61
CA PHE A 195 25.37 -11.09 -23.32
C PHE A 195 26.49 -11.56 -22.38
N ASP A 196 27.29 -10.62 -21.87
CA ASP A 196 27.98 -10.84 -20.60
C ASP A 196 27.09 -10.31 -19.46
N PRO A 197 26.48 -11.18 -18.63
CA PRO A 197 25.65 -10.77 -17.50
C PRO A 197 26.42 -9.97 -16.43
N ALA A 198 27.75 -9.92 -16.49
CA ALA A 198 28.57 -9.10 -15.59
C ALA A 198 28.67 -7.61 -16.02
N THR A 199 28.29 -7.25 -17.26
CA THR A 199 28.50 -5.89 -17.81
C THR A 199 27.22 -5.13 -18.16
N LEU A 200 26.05 -5.73 -17.98
CA LEU A 200 24.76 -5.07 -18.25
C LEU A 200 24.44 -4.04 -17.16
N THR A 201 24.22 -2.79 -17.58
CA THR A 201 23.65 -1.74 -16.72
C THR A 201 22.24 -1.39 -17.18
N ALA A 202 21.40 -0.84 -16.31
CA ALA A 202 20.03 -0.43 -16.65
C ALA A 202 19.94 0.62 -17.79
N GLN A 203 21.09 1.16 -18.25
CA GLN A 203 21.19 2.05 -19.40
C GLN A 203 21.05 1.35 -20.76
N ASP A 204 21.22 0.03 -20.84
CA ASP A 204 21.40 -0.66 -22.13
C ASP A 204 20.09 -1.09 -22.82
N ILE A 205 18.94 -0.97 -22.15
CA ILE A 205 17.62 -1.28 -22.72
C ILE A 205 16.60 -0.19 -22.34
N ALA A 206 16.56 0.88 -23.13
CA ALA A 206 15.47 1.85 -23.08
C ALA A 206 14.43 1.51 -24.15
N VAL A 207 13.31 0.89 -23.76
CA VAL A 207 12.13 0.74 -24.63
C VAL A 207 11.20 1.93 -24.36
N SER A 208 11.32 2.97 -25.17
CA SER A 208 10.39 4.10 -25.20
C SER A 208 9.36 3.86 -26.31
N VAL A 209 8.12 3.55 -25.93
CA VAL A 209 6.96 3.64 -26.85
C VAL A 209 5.93 4.57 -26.22
N PRO A 210 5.58 5.70 -26.85
CA PRO A 210 4.52 6.57 -26.35
C PRO A 210 3.17 5.85 -26.32
N GLY A 211 2.48 5.87 -25.18
CA GLY A 211 1.07 5.44 -25.06
C GLY A 211 0.80 4.00 -24.59
N LEU A 212 1.74 3.33 -23.92
CA LEU A 212 1.50 1.99 -23.36
C LEU A 212 0.92 2.01 -21.93
N PRO A 213 0.04 1.04 -21.56
CA PRO A 213 -0.50 0.91 -20.21
C PRO A 213 0.56 0.49 -19.16
N SER A 214 0.29 0.86 -17.91
CA SER A 214 1.17 0.80 -16.71
C SER A 214 1.66 -0.59 -16.29
N ASN A 215 1.17 -1.65 -16.90
CA ASN A 215 1.43 -3.06 -16.60
C ASN A 215 2.74 -3.62 -17.20
N LEU A 216 3.42 -2.88 -18.10
CA LEU A 216 4.69 -3.33 -18.67
C LEU A 216 5.90 -3.09 -17.73
N GLY A 217 5.83 -2.08 -16.87
CA GLY A 217 6.82 -1.85 -15.81
C GLY A 217 6.83 -2.98 -14.77
N ASP A 218 5.66 -3.55 -14.51
CA ASP A 218 5.47 -4.76 -13.69
C ASP A 218 6.10 -5.99 -14.35
N ALA A 219 5.95 -6.14 -15.67
CA ALA A 219 6.55 -7.24 -16.43
C ALA A 219 8.08 -7.15 -16.45
N LEU A 220 8.66 -5.95 -16.58
CA LEU A 220 10.11 -5.72 -16.52
C LEU A 220 10.67 -5.92 -15.11
N THR A 221 9.93 -5.50 -14.08
CA THR A 221 10.27 -5.75 -12.67
C THR A 221 10.18 -7.26 -12.37
N GLN A 222 9.16 -7.96 -12.87
CA GLN A 222 9.06 -9.42 -12.78
C GLN A 222 10.17 -10.15 -13.56
N LEU A 223 10.64 -9.60 -14.68
CA LEU A 223 11.75 -10.14 -15.46
C LEU A 223 13.10 -9.95 -14.75
N ALA A 224 13.33 -8.78 -14.13
CA ALA A 224 14.50 -8.51 -13.29
C ALA A 224 14.52 -9.38 -12.02
N LEU A 225 13.35 -9.58 -11.40
CA LEU A 225 13.15 -10.44 -10.22
C LEU A 225 13.31 -11.94 -10.57
N ARG A 226 12.89 -12.40 -11.76
CA ARG A 226 13.02 -13.81 -12.20
C ARG A 226 14.43 -14.17 -12.67
N ASN A 227 15.18 -13.22 -13.23
CA ASN A 227 16.54 -13.45 -13.72
C ASN A 227 17.62 -13.18 -12.66
N GLY A 228 17.25 -12.92 -11.40
CA GLY A 228 18.20 -12.71 -10.31
C GLY A 228 19.09 -11.48 -10.51
N ASN A 229 18.57 -10.42 -11.14
CA ASN A 229 19.33 -9.18 -11.32
C ASN A 229 19.34 -8.39 -9.99
N PRO A 230 20.50 -8.28 -9.29
CA PRO A 230 20.60 -7.80 -7.90
C PRO A 230 20.51 -6.27 -7.74
N THR A 231 19.94 -5.56 -8.73
CA THR A 231 20.14 -4.12 -8.93
C THR A 231 19.00 -3.23 -8.44
N VAL A 232 18.04 -3.73 -7.64
CA VAL A 232 17.04 -2.84 -7.03
C VAL A 232 16.96 -3.09 -5.53
N GLY A 233 17.78 -2.33 -4.80
CA GLY A 233 17.78 -2.25 -3.33
C GLY A 233 16.60 -1.46 -2.77
N TRP A 234 15.51 -1.30 -3.52
CA TRP A 234 14.30 -0.64 -3.05
C TRP A 234 13.08 -1.23 -3.76
N GLY A 235 11.89 -1.01 -3.20
CA GLY A 235 10.63 -1.43 -3.81
C GLY A 235 9.50 -0.54 -3.33
N ALA A 236 8.52 -0.31 -4.18
CA ALA A 236 7.38 0.53 -3.87
C ALA A 236 6.07 -0.16 -4.25
N SER A 237 4.99 0.12 -3.51
CA SER A 237 3.66 -0.29 -3.91
C SER A 237 3.20 0.52 -5.10
N HIS A 238 2.57 -0.15 -6.08
CA HIS A 238 1.90 0.56 -7.15
C HIS A 238 0.68 1.31 -6.59
N PRO A 239 0.57 2.63 -6.79
CA PRO A 239 -0.69 3.32 -6.59
C PRO A 239 -1.64 2.79 -7.66
N VAL A 240 -2.65 2.03 -7.27
CA VAL A 240 -3.78 1.74 -8.15
C VAL A 240 -4.80 2.84 -7.87
N PRO A 241 -5.02 3.80 -8.78
CA PRO A 241 -5.94 4.90 -8.54
C PRO A 241 -7.33 4.37 -8.20
N GLY A 242 -7.84 4.69 -7.00
CA GLY A 242 -9.17 4.26 -6.54
C GLY A 242 -9.25 2.82 -6.00
N ALA A 243 -8.12 2.13 -5.80
CA ALA A 243 -8.11 0.87 -5.06
C ALA A 243 -8.12 1.16 -3.55
N ASP A 244 -9.29 1.51 -3.05
CA ASP A 244 -9.52 1.62 -1.63
C ASP A 244 -9.69 0.21 -1.01
N SER A 245 -9.32 0.03 0.26
CA SER A 245 -9.41 -1.29 0.92
C SER A 245 -10.85 -1.80 1.08
N GLY A 246 -11.85 -0.93 0.87
CA GLY A 246 -13.20 -1.12 1.38
C GLY A 246 -13.23 -1.05 2.90
N GLU A 247 -14.44 -1.17 3.47
CA GLU A 247 -14.59 -1.28 4.94
C GLU A 247 -14.02 -2.62 5.41
N GLY A 248 -12.99 -2.56 6.27
CA GLY A 248 -12.41 -3.75 6.85
C GLY A 248 -13.37 -4.41 7.86
N PRO A 249 -13.61 -5.74 7.82
CA PRO A 249 -14.35 -6.45 8.85
C PRO A 249 -13.80 -6.15 10.26
N PRO A 250 -14.69 -5.99 11.26
CA PRO A 250 -14.28 -5.72 12.63
C PRO A 250 -13.38 -6.82 13.18
N ASN A 251 -12.30 -6.41 13.84
CA ASN A 251 -11.37 -7.28 14.57
C ASN A 251 -10.68 -8.35 13.73
N LEU A 252 -10.48 -8.07 12.44
CA LEU A 252 -9.77 -8.96 11.52
C LEU A 252 -8.67 -8.18 10.78
N TRP A 253 -7.55 -8.86 10.57
CA TRP A 253 -6.48 -8.36 9.70
C TRP A 253 -6.85 -8.55 8.23
N VAL A 254 -6.77 -7.48 7.46
CA VAL A 254 -7.11 -7.44 6.04
C VAL A 254 -5.92 -6.90 5.27
N TYR A 255 -5.53 -7.60 4.21
CA TYR A 255 -4.55 -7.09 3.26
C TYR A 255 -5.19 -5.96 2.43
N THR A 256 -4.55 -4.79 2.37
CA THR A 256 -5.15 -3.61 1.70
C THR A 256 -4.98 -3.63 0.18
N GLY A 257 -4.37 -4.67 -0.38
CA GLY A 257 -4.01 -4.70 -1.81
C GLY A 257 -2.67 -4.01 -2.12
N LYS A 258 -2.07 -3.28 -1.16
CA LYS A 258 -0.81 -2.55 -1.38
C LYS A 258 0.40 -3.41 -1.03
N ARG A 259 1.33 -3.49 -1.98
CA ARG A 259 2.51 -4.36 -1.89
C ARG A 259 3.70 -3.80 -2.65
N ALA A 260 4.84 -3.75 -1.98
CA ALA A 260 6.14 -3.43 -2.54
C ALA A 260 6.99 -4.70 -2.63
N ARG A 261 7.51 -5.02 -3.82
CA ARG A 261 8.49 -6.11 -4.01
C ARG A 261 9.89 -5.52 -4.10
N PHE A 262 10.86 -6.11 -3.40
CA PHE A 262 12.23 -5.62 -3.36
C PHE A 262 13.22 -6.77 -3.21
N ILE A 263 14.49 -6.52 -3.59
CA ILE A 263 15.61 -7.41 -3.29
C ILE A 263 16.45 -6.75 -2.20
N LYS A 264 16.60 -7.41 -1.06
CA LYS A 264 17.59 -7.03 -0.06
C LYS A 264 18.93 -7.61 -0.51
N ARG A 265 19.86 -6.75 -0.95
CA ARG A 265 21.14 -7.16 -1.53
C ARG A 265 22.05 -7.82 -0.50
N ARG A 266 22.07 -7.31 0.72
CA ARG A 266 22.94 -7.83 1.79
C ARG A 266 22.18 -8.01 3.11
N ALA A 267 22.57 -9.02 3.87
CA ALA A 267 21.98 -9.28 5.18
C ALA A 267 22.42 -8.26 6.24
N ASP A 268 23.52 -7.53 6.03
CA ASP A 268 24.05 -6.57 7.00
C ASP A 268 23.57 -5.11 6.78
N THR A 269 22.82 -4.84 5.71
CA THR A 269 22.22 -3.52 5.41
C THR A 269 20.94 -3.29 6.21
N LEU A 270 20.51 -2.04 6.35
CA LEU A 270 19.25 -1.69 7.02
C LEU A 270 18.10 -1.65 6.00
N LEU A 271 16.85 -1.70 6.46
CA LEU A 271 15.69 -1.34 5.65
C LEU A 271 14.98 -0.13 6.27
N LYS A 272 14.69 0.89 5.46
CA LYS A 272 13.79 1.99 5.81
C LYS A 272 12.46 1.77 5.12
N ILE A 273 11.40 1.70 5.91
CA ILE A 273 10.04 1.54 5.42
C ILE A 273 9.32 2.87 5.60
N THR A 274 8.79 3.41 4.52
CA THR A 274 7.95 4.61 4.51
C THR A 274 6.53 4.21 4.14
N LEU A 275 5.60 4.46 5.04
CA LEU A 275 4.17 4.39 4.82
C LEU A 275 3.64 5.81 4.66
N SER A 276 2.93 6.07 3.57
CA SER A 276 2.23 7.33 3.33
C SER A 276 0.83 7.00 2.81
N ASP A 277 -0.17 7.14 3.66
CA ASP A 277 -1.55 6.73 3.39
C ASP A 277 -2.59 7.70 3.98
N THR A 278 -3.86 7.50 3.64
CA THR A 278 -5.01 8.16 4.25
C THR A 278 -5.82 7.07 4.95
N LEU A 279 -6.00 7.21 6.26
CA LEU A 279 -6.79 6.27 7.04
C LEU A 279 -8.09 6.93 7.48
N ARG A 280 -9.19 6.26 7.15
CA ARG A 280 -10.51 6.60 7.61
C ARG A 280 -10.87 5.77 8.84
N ILE A 281 -11.43 6.45 9.84
CA ILE A 281 -12.08 5.81 10.97
C ILE A 281 -13.51 6.33 11.07
N ASN A 282 -14.46 5.40 11.00
CA ASN A 282 -15.86 5.63 11.33
C ASN A 282 -16.12 5.23 12.80
N GLY A 283 -17.01 5.87 13.55
CA GLY A 283 -17.25 5.48 14.96
C GLY A 283 -16.58 6.36 16.03
N THR A 284 -17.26 6.50 17.17
CA THR A 284 -16.63 6.92 18.43
C THR A 284 -16.01 5.72 19.14
N THR A 285 -14.90 5.93 19.88
CA THR A 285 -14.11 4.90 20.58
C THR A 285 -13.47 3.83 19.67
N LYS A 286 -13.36 4.11 18.37
CA LYS A 286 -12.80 3.17 17.39
C LYS A 286 -11.35 3.50 17.07
N TRP A 287 -10.60 2.47 16.72
CA TRP A 287 -9.27 2.61 16.15
C TRP A 287 -9.07 1.70 14.95
N ALA A 288 -8.16 2.12 14.08
CA ALA A 288 -7.62 1.29 13.02
C ALA A 288 -6.10 1.38 13.04
N ARG A 289 -5.46 0.29 12.63
CA ARG A 289 -4.01 0.10 12.55
C ARG A 289 -3.65 -0.19 11.11
N LEU A 290 -2.62 0.47 10.62
CA LEU A 290 -1.87 0.06 9.45
C LEU A 290 -0.56 -0.58 9.89
N GLU A 291 -0.22 -1.73 9.32
CA GLU A 291 0.99 -2.47 9.61
C GLU A 291 1.62 -2.98 8.33
N VAL A 292 2.92 -2.73 8.18
CA VAL A 292 3.71 -3.33 7.11
C VAL A 292 4.19 -4.69 7.58
N ARG A 293 3.92 -5.71 6.76
CA ARG A 293 4.39 -7.08 6.94
C ARG A 293 5.34 -7.45 5.83
N ILE A 294 6.40 -8.19 6.15
CA ILE A 294 7.33 -8.70 5.13
C ILE A 294 7.12 -10.21 5.02
N ASN A 295 6.79 -10.67 3.81
CA ASN A 295 6.45 -12.06 3.51
C ASN A 295 5.34 -12.60 4.44
N GLY A 296 4.32 -11.78 4.72
CA GLY A 296 3.21 -12.08 5.63
C GLY A 296 3.54 -11.98 7.13
N ALA A 297 4.80 -11.78 7.52
CA ALA A 297 5.21 -11.67 8.92
C ALA A 297 5.28 -10.20 9.39
N SER A 298 4.83 -9.95 10.62
CA SER A 298 5.00 -8.63 11.25
C SER A 298 6.48 -8.29 11.42
N VAL A 299 6.86 -7.07 11.03
CA VAL A 299 8.23 -6.55 11.22
C VAL A 299 8.27 -5.38 12.20
N GLY A 300 7.20 -5.20 12.98
CA GLY A 300 7.14 -4.13 13.98
C GLY A 300 7.10 -2.72 13.38
N CYS A 301 6.65 -2.57 12.13
CA CYS A 301 6.37 -1.28 11.51
C CYS A 301 4.86 -1.07 11.39
N TRP A 302 4.27 -0.37 12.36
CA TRP A 302 2.83 -0.16 12.43
C TRP A 302 2.49 1.21 13.03
N ALA A 303 1.30 1.69 12.73
CA ALA A 303 0.74 2.90 13.31
C ALA A 303 -0.78 2.77 13.44
N ASP A 304 -1.28 3.26 14.57
CA ASP A 304 -2.67 3.24 14.99
C ASP A 304 -3.19 4.66 15.00
N GLN A 305 -4.40 4.81 14.49
CA GLN A 305 -5.19 6.00 14.71
C GLN A 305 -6.39 5.65 15.57
N TYR A 306 -6.72 6.52 16.52
CA TYR A 306 -7.85 6.36 17.42
C TYR A 306 -8.63 7.66 17.50
N VAL A 307 -9.96 7.55 17.35
CA VAL A 307 -10.88 8.69 17.37
C VAL A 307 -11.93 8.48 18.46
N HIS A 308 -12.03 9.44 19.37
CA HIS A 308 -13.04 9.45 20.42
C HIS A 308 -13.58 10.86 20.68
N THR A 309 -14.89 10.96 20.79
CA THR A 309 -15.63 12.16 21.19
C THR A 309 -16.48 11.81 22.41
N LEU A 310 -16.50 12.67 23.45
CA LEU A 310 -17.26 12.43 24.69
C LEU A 310 -18.79 12.53 24.48
N GLY A 311 -19.23 13.19 23.42
CA GLY A 311 -20.61 13.08 22.92
C GLY A 311 -20.77 11.82 22.08
N SER A 312 -21.97 11.22 22.09
CA SER A 312 -22.32 10.00 21.32
C SER A 312 -22.31 10.19 19.79
N SER A 313 -21.61 11.21 19.29
CA SER A 313 -21.50 11.52 17.87
C SER A 313 -20.64 10.49 17.16
N ASN A 314 -21.20 9.94 16.08
CA ASN A 314 -20.45 9.15 15.14
C ASN A 314 -19.55 10.03 14.28
N ASN A 315 -18.27 9.69 14.19
CA ASN A 315 -17.26 10.43 13.44
C ASN A 315 -16.98 9.71 12.13
N ASP A 316 -16.84 10.44 11.02
CA ASP A 316 -16.34 9.91 9.74
C ASP A 316 -15.16 10.77 9.26
N TRP A 317 -13.97 10.33 9.62
CA TRP A 317 -12.73 11.11 9.57
C TRP A 317 -11.70 10.43 8.70
N HIS A 318 -11.29 11.06 7.61
CA HIS A 318 -10.18 10.65 6.77
C HIS A 318 -9.00 11.56 7.05
N VAL A 319 -7.90 11.01 7.55
CA VAL A 319 -6.72 11.82 7.89
C VAL A 319 -5.46 11.21 7.27
N PRO A 320 -4.46 12.05 6.96
CA PRO A 320 -3.12 11.61 6.62
C PRO A 320 -2.60 10.67 7.69
N HIS A 321 -2.19 9.50 7.24
CA HIS A 321 -1.62 8.45 8.05
C HIS A 321 -0.26 8.08 7.46
N SER A 322 0.79 8.63 8.06
CA SER A 322 2.17 8.34 7.66
C SER A 322 2.95 7.72 8.80
N ASN A 323 3.87 6.82 8.47
CA ASN A 323 4.87 6.33 9.41
C ASN A 323 6.19 6.05 8.69
N ILE A 324 7.31 6.19 9.40
CA ILE A 324 8.63 5.77 8.92
C ILE A 324 9.26 4.86 9.97
N CYS A 325 9.68 3.68 9.53
CA CYS A 325 10.29 2.66 10.39
C CYS A 325 11.68 2.30 9.89
N MET A 326 12.56 1.93 10.82
CA MET A 326 13.88 1.38 10.53
C MET A 326 13.94 -0.06 11.01
N LEU A 327 14.26 -0.99 10.11
CA LEU A 327 14.55 -2.37 10.45
C LEU A 327 16.06 -2.58 10.55
N GLY A 328 16.49 -3.15 11.67
CA GLY A 328 17.89 -3.50 11.90
C GLY A 328 18.37 -4.59 10.92
N SER A 329 19.68 -4.69 10.75
CA SER A 329 20.29 -5.52 9.71
C SER A 329 19.84 -6.97 9.70
N ASN A 330 19.70 -7.59 10.86
CA ASN A 330 19.31 -9.00 10.98
C ASN A 330 17.80 -9.26 11.00
N THR A 331 16.96 -8.24 10.75
CA THR A 331 15.50 -8.38 10.81
C THR A 331 14.96 -9.13 9.59
N VAL A 332 15.57 -8.90 8.41
CA VAL A 332 15.18 -9.48 7.13
C VAL A 332 16.45 -10.00 6.45
N GLY A 333 16.45 -11.24 5.97
CA GLY A 333 17.60 -11.83 5.28
C GLY A 333 17.90 -11.17 3.93
N ALA A 334 19.04 -11.49 3.32
CA ALA A 334 19.26 -11.13 1.92
C ALA A 334 18.35 -11.97 1.00
N GLY A 335 17.95 -11.41 -0.14
CA GLY A 335 17.12 -12.09 -1.13
C GLY A 335 15.87 -11.29 -1.52
N ALA A 336 14.98 -11.95 -2.26
CA ALA A 336 13.71 -11.37 -2.68
C ALA A 336 12.69 -11.36 -1.54
N HIS A 337 12.03 -10.23 -1.36
CA HIS A 337 11.04 -10.00 -0.31
C HIS A 337 9.86 -9.21 -0.83
N GLU A 338 8.77 -9.32 -0.09
CA GLU A 338 7.53 -8.64 -0.36
C GLU A 338 7.05 -7.95 0.90
N ALA A 339 6.94 -6.62 0.85
CA ALA A 339 6.34 -5.82 1.91
C ALA A 339 4.88 -5.53 1.57
N GLU A 340 3.98 -5.95 2.43
CA GLU A 340 2.53 -5.84 2.28
C GLU A 340 1.97 -4.90 3.33
N LEU A 341 1.00 -4.07 2.96
CA LEU A 341 0.24 -3.28 3.91
C LEU A 341 -1.00 -4.05 4.37
N TRP A 342 -1.15 -4.15 5.68
CA TRP A 342 -2.26 -4.79 6.34
C TRP A 342 -2.98 -3.80 7.24
N MET A 343 -4.29 -3.88 7.27
CA MET A 343 -5.16 -3.08 8.12
C MET A 343 -5.83 -3.96 9.16
N TYR A 344 -5.98 -3.44 10.37
CA TYR A 344 -6.84 -3.99 11.41
C TYR A 344 -7.71 -2.88 11.99
N SER A 345 -8.98 -3.14 12.24
CA SER A 345 -9.90 -2.17 12.84
C SER A 345 -10.65 -2.77 14.03
N SER A 346 -10.91 -1.97 15.06
CA SER A 346 -11.68 -2.40 16.24
C SER A 346 -13.22 -2.40 16.02
N GLY A 347 -13.64 -2.57 14.76
CA GLY A 347 -15.00 -2.28 14.25
C GLY A 347 -15.03 -2.27 12.71
N GLY A 348 -16.18 -2.44 12.06
CA GLY A 348 -16.36 -2.43 10.60
C GLY A 348 -16.19 -1.05 9.94
N ASN A 349 -15.26 -0.27 10.47
CA ASN A 349 -15.21 1.17 10.36
C ASN A 349 -13.82 1.70 9.96
N GLY A 350 -12.87 0.80 9.67
CA GLY A 350 -11.55 1.17 9.18
C GLY A 350 -11.55 1.05 7.67
N TYR A 351 -11.06 2.08 6.99
CA TYR A 351 -10.97 2.12 5.53
C TYR A 351 -9.69 2.84 5.13
N GLU A 352 -8.89 2.21 4.29
CA GLU A 352 -7.69 2.78 3.70
C GLU A 352 -7.99 3.30 2.29
N GLY A 353 -7.34 4.41 1.95
CA GLY A 353 -7.61 5.18 0.73
C GLY A 353 -8.75 6.18 0.89
N TRP A 354 -8.94 7.01 -0.15
CA TRP A 354 -10.09 7.89 -0.45
C TRP A 354 -9.66 8.95 -1.48
N SER A 355 -9.49 8.54 -2.75
CA SER A 355 -9.01 9.42 -3.84
C SER A 355 -7.62 10.05 -3.60
N THR A 356 -6.74 9.38 -2.85
CA THR A 356 -5.38 9.85 -2.53
C THR A 356 -4.31 8.94 -3.15
N HIS A 357 -3.03 9.30 -3.01
CA HIS A 357 -1.89 8.45 -3.40
C HIS A 357 -1.35 7.70 -2.21
N GLU A 358 -1.58 6.39 -2.17
CA GLU A 358 -1.07 5.49 -1.14
C GLU A 358 0.29 4.92 -1.53
N LEU A 359 1.22 4.84 -0.57
CA LEU A 359 2.58 4.36 -0.81
C LEU A 359 3.13 3.58 0.39
N VAL A 360 3.53 2.34 0.12
CA VAL A 360 4.57 1.63 0.88
C VAL A 360 5.84 1.69 0.07
N LEU A 361 6.89 2.28 0.63
CA LEU A 361 8.23 2.32 0.05
C LEU A 361 9.21 1.62 0.99
N VAL A 362 10.00 0.70 0.46
CA VAL A 362 11.09 0.03 1.15
C VAL A 362 12.41 0.46 0.51
N GLU A 363 13.32 1.00 1.30
CA GLU A 363 14.67 1.41 0.88
C GLU A 363 15.70 0.56 1.64
N GLU A 364 16.57 -0.15 0.92
CA GLU A 364 17.77 -0.78 1.49
C GLU A 364 18.85 0.28 1.67
N LEU A 365 19.33 0.41 2.90
CA LEU A 365 20.29 1.44 3.27
C LEU A 365 21.60 0.78 3.71
N GLU A 366 22.70 1.21 3.10
CA GLU A 366 24.03 0.79 3.55
C GLU A 366 24.25 1.21 5.01
N PRO A 367 24.91 0.37 5.82
CA PRO A 367 25.40 0.78 7.12
C PRO A 367 26.30 2.01 6.96
N SER A 368 26.02 3.06 7.72
CA SER A 368 26.73 4.33 7.60
C SER A 368 26.83 4.99 8.96
N ASP A 369 27.99 5.56 9.26
CA ASP A 369 28.17 6.43 10.43
C ASP A 369 27.59 7.83 10.19
N ARG A 370 27.11 8.12 8.97
CA ARG A 370 26.35 9.33 8.61
C ARG A 370 24.85 9.21 8.90
N ARG A 371 24.42 8.12 9.54
CA ARG A 371 23.04 7.92 9.98
C ARG A 371 23.03 7.39 11.40
N VAL A 372 22.11 7.92 12.20
CA VAL A 372 21.76 7.32 13.49
C VAL A 372 20.26 7.36 13.65
N TYR A 373 19.70 6.33 14.25
CA TYR A 373 18.30 6.28 14.59
C TYR A 373 18.10 5.58 15.92
N GLN A 374 16.99 5.90 16.57
CA GLN A 374 16.57 5.23 17.78
C GLN A 374 15.07 4.99 17.71
N THR A 375 14.68 3.76 18.05
CA THR A 375 13.29 3.42 18.32
C THR A 375 13.03 3.58 19.81
N PHE A 376 11.80 3.96 20.14
CA PHE A 376 11.45 4.27 21.51
C PHE A 376 10.33 3.38 22.00
N THR A 377 10.48 2.88 23.23
CA THR A 377 9.35 2.32 23.95
C THR A 377 8.35 3.43 24.24
N ALA A 378 7.08 3.05 24.35
CA ALA A 378 6.08 4.02 24.73
C ALA A 378 6.37 4.64 26.09
N VAL A 379 6.23 5.94 26.12
CA VAL A 379 6.41 6.80 27.26
C VAL A 379 5.23 7.74 27.24
N SER A 380 4.48 7.81 28.33
CA SER A 380 3.50 8.88 28.51
C SER A 380 4.20 10.03 29.22
N GLY A 381 3.86 11.25 28.85
CA GLY A 381 4.28 12.40 29.62
C GLY A 381 3.34 13.55 29.35
N GLU A 382 2.78 14.10 30.42
CA GLU A 382 1.86 15.23 30.36
C GLU A 382 2.59 16.49 29.90
N MET A 383 1.88 17.32 29.14
CA MET A 383 2.35 18.66 28.75
C MET A 383 2.00 19.68 29.82
N SER A 384 2.87 20.69 29.96
CA SER A 384 2.60 21.91 30.71
C SER A 384 2.60 23.10 29.74
N GLY A 385 2.22 24.29 30.24
CA GLY A 385 2.33 25.54 29.48
C GLY A 385 3.77 25.93 29.10
N ALA A 386 4.78 25.36 29.78
CA ALA A 386 6.18 25.61 29.49
C ALA A 386 6.77 24.48 28.62
N TRP A 387 7.68 24.86 27.73
CA TRP A 387 8.49 23.93 26.95
C TRP A 387 9.30 23.00 27.84
N ALA A 388 9.16 21.69 27.64
CA ALA A 388 9.92 20.66 28.34
C ALA A 388 10.35 19.54 27.39
N PRO A 389 11.49 18.86 27.65
CA PRO A 389 11.89 17.69 26.86
C PRO A 389 10.90 16.54 27.06
N VAL A 390 10.65 15.77 26.01
CA VAL A 390 9.86 14.54 26.08
C VAL A 390 10.76 13.45 26.66
N PRO A 391 10.42 12.85 27.82
CA PRO A 391 11.24 11.82 28.44
C PRO A 391 11.54 10.68 27.47
N GLY A 392 12.81 10.30 27.38
CA GLY A 392 13.26 9.22 26.51
C GLY A 392 13.32 9.54 25.02
N ARG A 393 12.95 10.74 24.55
CA ARG A 393 13.02 11.12 23.12
C ARG A 393 14.21 12.02 22.83
N GLN A 394 15.38 11.39 22.84
CA GLN A 394 16.66 12.00 22.55
C GLN A 394 17.47 11.08 21.64
N LEU A 395 18.31 11.67 20.80
CA LEU A 395 19.21 10.98 19.89
C LEU A 395 20.53 11.76 19.82
N ASP A 396 21.64 11.10 20.16
CA ASP A 396 22.97 11.69 20.03
C ASP A 396 23.56 11.34 18.66
N TYR A 397 24.19 12.33 18.02
CA TYR A 397 24.81 12.17 16.71
C TYR A 397 26.12 12.95 16.62
N THR A 398 27.17 12.29 16.14
CA THR A 398 28.42 12.96 15.78
C THR A 398 28.37 13.37 14.32
N LYS A 399 28.13 14.65 14.06
CA LYS A 399 28.24 15.24 12.73
C LYS A 399 29.67 15.12 12.22
N LYS A 400 29.83 14.60 11.01
CA LYS A 400 31.11 14.18 10.43
C LYS A 400 31.83 15.31 9.71
N GLU A 401 31.06 16.22 9.11
CA GLU A 401 31.58 17.25 8.22
C GLU A 401 30.83 18.57 8.39
N ASP A 402 31.57 19.67 8.35
CA ASP A 402 31.01 21.02 8.27
C ASP A 402 30.36 21.22 6.90
N GLY A 403 29.29 22.03 6.84
CA GLY A 403 28.64 22.37 5.56
C GLY A 403 27.77 21.28 4.95
N THR A 404 27.80 20.03 5.43
CA THR A 404 26.79 19.02 5.08
C THR A 404 25.47 19.30 5.80
N THR A 405 24.39 18.77 5.27
CA THR A 405 23.02 19.03 5.76
C THR A 405 22.54 17.88 6.62
N LEU A 406 21.80 18.18 7.70
CA LEU A 406 21.14 17.16 8.50
C LEU A 406 19.66 17.08 8.14
N ARG A 407 19.17 15.87 7.87
CA ARG A 407 17.74 15.57 7.84
C ARG A 407 17.35 14.93 9.16
N LEU A 408 16.44 15.56 9.87
CA LEU A 408 15.81 15.02 11.06
C LEU A 408 14.47 14.41 10.67
N THR A 409 14.22 13.18 11.09
CA THR A 409 12.91 12.52 10.97
C THR A 409 12.40 12.18 12.35
N VAL A 410 11.15 12.57 12.64
CA VAL A 410 10.41 12.16 13.83
C VAL A 410 9.15 11.46 13.38
N ALA A 411 9.00 10.20 13.76
CA ALA A 411 7.75 9.45 13.61
C ALA A 411 7.28 9.01 14.99
N ASP A 412 6.07 9.38 15.39
CA ASP A 412 5.56 9.09 16.73
C ASP A 412 4.03 9.24 16.77
N THR A 413 3.42 9.10 17.95
CA THR A 413 1.98 9.34 18.15
C THR A 413 1.74 10.57 19.03
N PHE A 414 0.89 11.49 18.58
CA PHE A 414 0.28 12.49 19.44
C PHE A 414 -1.06 12.00 19.95
N ARG A 415 -1.26 12.06 21.26
CA ARG A 415 -2.57 12.07 21.88
C ARG A 415 -2.96 13.50 22.21
N VAL A 416 -3.95 14.03 21.53
CA VAL A 416 -4.38 15.43 21.66
C VAL A 416 -5.69 15.53 22.41
N ALA A 417 -5.81 16.65 23.15
CA ALA A 417 -7.04 17.08 23.80
C ALA A 417 -7.66 16.02 24.71
N ALA A 418 -6.88 15.32 25.56
CA ALA A 418 -7.37 14.28 26.46
C ALA A 418 -8.56 14.76 27.34
N ASN A 419 -9.79 14.47 26.88
CA ASN A 419 -11.06 14.97 27.42
C ASN A 419 -11.25 16.50 27.37
N LEU A 420 -10.49 17.20 26.55
CA LEU A 420 -10.57 18.64 26.31
C LEU A 420 -11.05 18.92 24.89
N ASN A 421 -11.36 20.17 24.57
CA ASN A 421 -11.77 20.60 23.23
C ASN A 421 -11.12 21.97 22.93
N ALA A 422 -10.74 22.23 21.68
CA ALA A 422 -10.13 23.50 21.26
C ALA A 422 -8.83 23.86 22.02
N VAL A 423 -7.87 22.94 22.05
CA VAL A 423 -6.57 23.15 22.71
C VAL A 423 -5.39 22.96 21.77
N TRP A 424 -4.37 23.81 21.92
CA TRP A 424 -3.15 23.78 21.12
C TRP A 424 -2.02 23.03 21.81
N GLN A 425 -1.28 22.28 21.00
CA GLN A 425 -0.14 21.49 21.44
C GLN A 425 0.95 21.54 20.39
N TYR A 426 2.19 21.56 20.83
CA TYR A 426 3.33 21.81 19.97
C TYR A 426 4.47 20.87 20.29
N LEU A 427 5.16 20.41 19.24
CA LEU A 427 6.46 19.76 19.35
C LEU A 427 7.51 20.52 18.57
N GLU A 428 8.74 20.39 19.07
CA GLU A 428 9.92 20.98 18.47
C GLU A 428 11.11 20.07 18.70
N VAL A 429 11.94 19.87 17.69
CA VAL A 429 13.26 19.29 17.91
C VAL A 429 14.23 20.40 18.30
N ARG A 430 14.95 20.19 19.40
CA ARG A 430 16.03 21.06 19.87
C ARG A 430 17.38 20.37 19.70
N MET A 431 18.40 21.17 19.45
CA MET A 431 19.79 20.72 19.34
C MET A 431 20.56 21.27 20.53
N ASP A 432 21.24 20.40 21.26
CA ASP A 432 22.05 20.73 22.44
C ASP A 432 21.27 21.52 23.51
N GLY A 433 19.98 21.18 23.65
CA GLY A 433 19.03 21.83 24.57
C GLY A 433 18.49 23.19 24.10
N ALA A 434 18.99 23.74 22.99
CA ALA A 434 18.59 25.03 22.44
C ALA A 434 17.68 24.89 21.21
N MET A 435 16.89 25.93 20.94
CA MET A 435 16.13 26.01 19.69
C MET A 435 17.11 26.08 18.51
N MET A 436 16.85 25.30 17.47
CA MET A 436 17.64 25.38 16.24
C MET A 436 17.35 26.69 15.47
N PRO A 437 18.34 27.25 14.74
CA PRO A 437 18.13 28.45 13.93
C PRO A 437 16.98 28.30 12.93
N GLN A 438 16.89 27.13 12.30
CA GLN A 438 15.72 26.68 11.55
C GLN A 438 14.90 25.77 12.46
N ARG A 439 13.78 26.30 12.98
CA ARG A 439 12.95 25.57 13.95
C ARG A 439 12.27 24.37 13.29
N CYS A 440 12.61 23.17 13.71
CA CYS A 440 11.86 21.96 13.38
C CYS A 440 10.64 21.86 14.31
N TYR A 441 9.59 22.60 13.99
CA TYR A 441 8.45 22.86 14.88
C TYR A 441 7.12 22.51 14.22
N PHE A 442 6.19 21.91 14.95
CA PHE A 442 4.88 21.53 14.44
C PHE A 442 3.83 21.53 15.54
N GLY A 443 2.65 22.00 15.18
CA GLY A 443 1.52 22.22 16.06
C GLY A 443 0.32 21.39 15.65
N ARG A 444 -0.47 21.07 16.66
CA ARG A 444 -1.73 20.37 16.53
C ARG A 444 -2.82 21.03 17.36
N TYR A 445 -4.03 21.02 16.83
CA TYR A 445 -5.23 21.52 17.45
C TYR A 445 -6.41 20.72 16.94
N ASP A 446 -7.28 20.30 17.85
CA ASP A 446 -8.52 19.62 17.48
C ASP A 446 -9.70 20.31 18.19
N HIS A 447 -10.70 20.67 17.42
CA HIS A 447 -11.97 21.20 17.91
C HIS A 447 -13.14 20.52 17.22
N VAL A 448 -14.01 19.93 18.03
CA VAL A 448 -15.26 19.30 17.61
C VAL A 448 -16.42 20.08 18.22
N GLY A 449 -17.18 20.81 17.41
CA GLY A 449 -18.35 21.54 17.87
C GLY A 449 -19.36 20.61 18.57
N GLY A 450 -20.09 21.13 19.57
CA GLY A 450 -21.09 20.33 20.28
C GLY A 450 -20.55 19.20 21.18
N SER A 451 -19.23 18.95 21.20
CA SER A 451 -18.61 18.03 22.14
C SER A 451 -18.06 18.74 23.38
N SER A 452 -18.21 18.13 24.55
CA SER A 452 -17.58 18.58 25.80
C SER A 452 -16.10 18.19 25.90
N GLY A 453 -15.62 17.29 25.03
CA GLY A 453 -14.21 16.93 24.90
C GLY A 453 -13.96 15.78 23.93
N VAL A 454 -12.71 15.59 23.55
CA VAL A 454 -12.29 14.55 22.60
C VAL A 454 -11.13 13.73 23.15
N ASP A 455 -10.71 12.66 22.48
CA ASP A 455 -9.45 11.98 22.80
C ASP A 455 -8.91 11.34 21.52
N PHE A 456 -8.01 12.07 20.85
CA PHE A 456 -7.52 11.69 19.54
C PHE A 456 -6.08 11.25 19.60
N HIS A 457 -5.78 10.06 19.07
CA HIS A 457 -4.42 9.57 18.97
C HIS A 457 -4.10 9.41 17.50
N HIS A 458 -3.15 10.20 16.98
CA HIS A 458 -2.74 10.06 15.59
C HIS A 458 -1.24 9.89 15.47
N PRO A 459 -0.82 8.99 14.58
CA PRO A 459 0.57 8.93 14.18
C PRO A 459 0.88 10.17 13.34
N PHE A 460 2.12 10.61 13.42
CA PHE A 460 2.63 11.62 12.53
C PHE A 460 4.04 11.24 12.11
N VAL A 461 4.42 11.79 10.96
CA VAL A 461 5.81 11.91 10.55
C VAL A 461 6.07 13.39 10.36
N THR A 462 7.23 13.85 10.76
CA THR A 462 7.76 15.14 10.33
C THR A 462 9.20 14.96 9.91
N GLN A 463 9.56 15.65 8.83
CA GLN A 463 10.93 15.79 8.40
C GLN A 463 11.34 17.26 8.41
N CYS A 464 12.57 17.51 8.84
CA CYS A 464 13.15 18.84 8.90
C CYS A 464 14.57 18.82 8.32
N ILE A 465 14.93 19.90 7.63
CA ILE A 465 16.29 20.11 7.12
C ILE A 465 17.00 21.15 7.98
N VAL A 466 18.18 20.79 8.49
CA VAL A 466 18.99 21.65 9.34
C VAL A 466 20.35 21.83 8.69
N THR A 467 20.65 23.07 8.34
CA THR A 467 21.91 23.49 7.71
C THR A 467 22.75 24.31 8.70
N GLY A 468 24.04 24.50 8.38
CA GLY A 468 24.93 25.32 9.21
C GLY A 468 25.27 24.75 10.58
N VAL A 469 25.04 23.44 10.79
CA VAL A 469 25.48 22.73 12.00
C VAL A 469 26.99 22.48 11.89
N SER A 470 27.74 22.76 12.95
CA SER A 470 29.19 22.50 13.00
C SER A 470 29.48 21.01 13.12
N LYS A 471 30.59 20.53 12.59
CA LYS A 471 31.12 19.20 12.88
C LYS A 471 31.30 19.01 14.39
N GLY A 472 30.87 17.88 14.93
CA GLY A 472 30.98 17.59 16.35
C GLY A 472 29.84 16.74 16.88
N ASN A 473 29.85 16.52 18.20
CA ASN A 473 28.79 15.81 18.88
C ASN A 473 27.61 16.76 19.13
N HIS A 474 26.42 16.31 18.75
CA HIS A 474 25.18 17.02 18.99
C HIS A 474 24.14 16.07 19.59
N THR A 475 23.33 16.62 20.47
CA THR A 475 22.18 15.94 21.05
C THR A 475 20.91 16.53 20.49
N PHE A 476 20.09 15.70 19.84
CA PHE A 476 18.77 16.07 19.35
C PHE A 476 17.70 15.58 20.31
N THR A 477 16.92 16.49 20.86
CA THR A 477 15.86 16.16 21.83
C THR A 477 14.52 16.63 21.29
N LEU A 478 13.49 15.81 21.39
CA LEU A 478 12.11 16.23 21.14
C LEU A 478 11.58 16.98 22.36
N TRP A 479 11.06 18.17 22.16
CA TRP A 479 10.46 19.03 23.19
C TRP A 479 8.98 19.22 22.91
N ARG A 480 8.22 19.50 23.97
CA ARG A 480 6.76 19.69 23.91
C ARG A 480 6.29 20.89 24.71
N SER A 481 5.17 21.48 24.30
CA SER A 481 4.44 22.54 25.00
C SER A 481 2.95 22.44 24.70
N ALA A 482 2.09 22.95 25.59
CA ALA A 482 0.64 23.03 25.37
C ALA A 482 0.07 24.38 25.80
N GLU A 483 -1.09 24.75 25.27
CA GLU A 483 -1.84 25.94 25.65
C GLU A 483 -3.29 25.57 26.05
N GLY A 484 -4.03 26.54 26.59
CA GLY A 484 -5.46 26.35 26.90
C GLY A 484 -5.75 25.37 28.04
N GLY A 485 -4.80 25.17 28.97
CA GLY A 485 -4.94 24.23 30.10
C GLY A 485 -4.81 22.76 29.71
N SER A 486 -4.26 22.47 28.52
CA SER A 486 -4.18 21.12 28.00
C SER A 486 -2.99 20.31 28.51
N THR A 487 -3.22 19.01 28.67
CA THR A 487 -2.17 17.99 28.69
C THR A 487 -2.27 17.17 27.42
N ALA A 488 -1.20 17.06 26.65
CA ALA A 488 -1.07 15.98 25.68
C ALA A 488 0.06 15.05 25.98
N TYR A 489 -0.02 13.93 25.31
CA TYR A 489 0.90 12.84 25.44
C TYR A 489 1.53 12.60 24.08
N VAL A 490 2.83 12.41 24.08
CA VAL A 490 3.59 11.94 22.94
C VAL A 490 4.09 10.55 23.30
N GLY A 491 4.08 9.61 22.36
CA GLY A 491 4.64 8.27 22.60
C GLY A 491 3.71 7.29 23.29
N TRP A 492 2.40 7.47 23.20
CA TRP A 492 1.44 6.41 23.54
C TRP A 492 1.64 5.21 22.58
N GLN A 493 1.45 3.95 23.03
CA GLN A 493 1.71 2.70 22.25
C GLN A 493 0.80 2.56 21.01
N ARG A 494 0.96 3.45 20.04
CA ARG A 494 0.11 3.57 18.86
C ARG A 494 0.91 3.86 17.60
N ALA A 495 2.24 3.85 17.64
CA ALA A 495 3.10 3.80 16.47
C ALA A 495 4.49 3.27 16.82
N SER A 496 5.16 2.68 15.85
CA SER A 496 6.59 2.37 15.90
C SER A 496 7.41 3.65 15.92
N ALA A 497 7.61 4.20 17.12
CA ALA A 497 8.17 5.53 17.25
C ALA A 497 9.68 5.56 16.94
N LEU A 498 10.09 6.58 16.17
CA LEU A 498 11.41 6.73 15.57
C LEU A 498 11.86 8.19 15.67
N MET A 499 13.12 8.39 16.07
CA MET A 499 13.87 9.59 15.75
C MET A 499 15.08 9.15 14.93
N MET A 500 15.39 9.90 13.88
CA MET A 500 16.50 9.61 12.99
C MET A 500 17.18 10.90 12.54
N VAL A 501 18.50 10.87 12.49
CA VAL A 501 19.34 11.89 11.87
C VAL A 501 20.08 11.24 10.70
N GLU A 502 19.97 11.86 9.53
CA GLU A 502 20.75 11.52 8.33
C GLU A 502 21.61 12.73 7.96
N GLU A 503 22.93 12.56 7.88
CA GLU A 503 23.85 13.56 7.35
C GLU A 503 24.03 13.37 5.85
N LEU A 504 23.57 14.37 5.09
CA LEU A 504 23.47 14.36 3.65
C LEU A 504 24.45 15.37 3.08
N ASN A 505 25.28 14.92 2.15
CA ASN A 505 26.02 15.83 1.28
C ASN A 505 25.10 16.16 0.10
N GLU A 506 24.64 17.41 0.03
CA GLU A 506 23.64 17.86 -0.95
C GLU A 506 24.09 17.58 -2.40
N ALA A 507 25.38 17.79 -2.69
CA ALA A 507 25.94 17.61 -4.02
C ALA A 507 25.99 16.14 -4.46
N THR A 508 26.31 15.22 -3.55
CA THR A 508 26.36 13.77 -3.88
C THR A 508 25.01 13.08 -3.72
N ALA A 509 24.12 13.60 -2.88
CA ALA A 509 22.81 13.02 -2.63
C ALA A 509 21.77 13.39 -3.70
N GLY A 510 22.06 14.35 -4.57
CA GLY A 510 21.07 14.88 -5.52
C GLY A 510 19.85 15.48 -4.83
N LEU A 511 20.03 15.95 -3.58
CA LEU A 511 18.96 16.44 -2.73
C LEU A 511 18.58 17.86 -3.16
N ALA A 512 17.33 18.03 -3.58
CA ALA A 512 16.72 19.33 -3.74
C ALA A 512 15.64 19.52 -2.67
N TYR A 513 15.60 20.68 -2.03
CA TYR A 513 14.56 20.97 -1.04
C TYR A 513 14.21 22.45 -0.99
N SER A 514 13.04 22.72 -0.43
CA SER A 514 12.58 24.04 -0.09
C SER A 514 11.93 23.99 1.28
N THR A 515 12.38 24.89 2.15
CA THR A 515 11.76 25.16 3.45
C THR A 515 10.95 26.45 3.41
N ALA A 516 10.76 27.00 2.20
CA ALA A 516 10.07 28.25 1.98
C ALA A 516 8.55 28.01 1.96
N GLY A 517 7.84 28.98 2.50
CA GLY A 517 6.39 28.99 2.49
C GLY A 517 5.89 29.93 3.55
N THR A 518 5.09 30.92 3.17
CA THR A 518 4.30 31.66 4.14
C THR A 518 3.01 30.88 4.42
N PRO A 519 2.33 31.18 5.54
CA PRO A 519 0.92 30.86 5.66
C PRO A 519 0.16 31.13 4.36
N THR A 520 -0.61 30.16 3.90
CA THR A 520 -1.45 30.35 2.71
C THR A 520 -2.60 31.32 2.97
N GLY A 521 -2.92 31.58 4.24
CA GLY A 521 -4.18 32.19 4.62
C GLY A 521 -5.34 31.22 4.42
N GLU A 522 -6.56 31.71 4.61
CA GLU A 522 -7.78 30.94 4.35
C GLU A 522 -7.96 30.72 2.85
N TYR A 523 -8.01 29.47 2.43
CA TYR A 523 -8.31 29.09 1.05
C TYR A 523 -9.62 28.32 0.99
N GLY A 524 -10.64 28.88 0.33
CA GLY A 524 -12.00 28.33 0.30
C GLY A 524 -12.50 27.92 -1.09
N SER A 525 -11.60 27.71 -2.05
CA SER A 525 -11.99 27.37 -3.43
C SER A 525 -11.84 25.88 -3.72
N VAL A 526 -12.77 25.36 -4.53
CA VAL A 526 -12.71 24.01 -5.12
C VAL A 526 -11.76 23.92 -6.30
N GLU A 527 -11.21 25.04 -6.76
CA GLU A 527 -10.17 25.08 -7.78
C GLU A 527 -8.80 24.84 -7.15
N TRP A 528 -7.89 24.23 -7.90
CA TRP A 528 -6.50 24.08 -7.48
C TRP A 528 -5.76 25.41 -7.62
N ALA A 529 -5.01 25.80 -6.59
CA ALA A 529 -4.10 26.93 -6.64
C ALA A 529 -2.76 26.58 -5.98
N GLN A 530 -1.67 27.16 -6.50
CA GLN A 530 -0.35 26.98 -5.90
C GLN A 530 -0.33 27.52 -4.45
N ALA A 531 0.21 26.73 -3.53
CA ALA A 531 0.37 27.10 -2.13
C ALA A 531 1.63 27.96 -1.96
N ASN A 532 1.44 29.22 -1.54
CA ASN A 532 2.44 30.28 -1.39
C ASN A 532 3.87 29.78 -1.07
N GLY A 533 4.77 29.85 -2.07
CA GLY A 533 6.21 29.61 -1.90
C GLY A 533 6.66 28.15 -1.77
N ARG A 534 5.73 27.19 -1.74
CA ARG A 534 6.03 25.75 -1.65
C ARG A 534 6.36 25.19 -3.02
N GLN A 535 7.60 25.40 -3.43
CA GLN A 535 8.14 24.89 -4.68
C GLN A 535 9.61 24.53 -4.54
N VAL A 536 10.07 23.59 -5.35
CA VAL A 536 11.47 23.19 -5.41
C VAL A 536 11.86 22.89 -6.86
N GLN A 537 13.06 23.29 -7.25
CA GLN A 537 13.65 22.94 -8.54
C GLN A 537 14.65 21.81 -8.36
N PHE A 538 14.65 20.87 -9.28
CA PHE A 538 15.57 19.74 -9.32
C PHE A 538 15.86 19.36 -10.78
N ALA A 539 16.84 18.49 -11.00
CA ALA A 539 17.18 18.05 -12.35
C ALA A 539 17.19 16.53 -12.46
N ALA A 540 16.60 16.02 -13.54
CA ALA A 540 16.76 14.64 -13.96
C ALA A 540 17.92 14.53 -14.96
N THR A 541 18.80 13.55 -14.75
CA THR A 541 19.92 13.23 -15.66
C THR A 541 19.56 12.13 -16.65
N SER A 542 18.54 11.31 -16.35
CA SER A 542 18.04 10.27 -17.26
C SER A 542 16.55 9.98 -17.04
N VAL A 543 15.88 9.44 -18.06
CA VAL A 543 14.48 9.00 -17.97
C VAL A 543 14.26 7.81 -17.03
N ALA A 544 15.32 7.07 -16.73
CA ALA A 544 15.28 5.94 -15.81
C ALA A 544 15.28 6.37 -14.34
N GLN A 545 15.62 7.64 -14.04
CA GLN A 545 15.63 8.12 -12.67
C GLN A 545 14.24 8.14 -12.05
N VAL A 546 14.18 7.60 -10.83
CA VAL A 546 13.01 7.68 -9.97
C VAL A 546 13.38 8.59 -8.81
N PHE A 547 12.54 9.59 -8.56
CA PHE A 547 12.69 10.53 -7.47
C PHE A 547 11.67 10.24 -6.38
N LYS A 548 12.14 10.22 -5.14
CA LYS A 548 11.28 10.27 -3.96
C LYS A 548 11.01 11.72 -3.61
N VAL A 549 9.74 12.04 -3.48
CA VAL A 549 9.27 13.32 -2.98
C VAL A 549 8.76 13.14 -1.57
N SER A 550 9.17 14.02 -0.66
CA SER A 550 8.63 14.10 0.70
C SER A 550 8.15 15.51 0.97
N TYR A 551 6.90 15.65 1.41
CA TYR A 551 6.30 16.93 1.76
C TYR A 551 5.78 16.87 3.20
N SER A 552 6.30 17.76 4.07
CA SER A 552 5.88 17.95 5.45
C SER A 552 5.34 19.36 5.67
N ASP A 553 4.19 19.50 6.33
CA ASP A 553 3.61 20.79 6.74
C ASP A 553 2.59 20.56 7.89
N THR A 554 1.86 21.59 8.32
CA THR A 554 0.62 21.47 9.09
C THR A 554 -0.53 21.89 8.20
N ILE A 555 -1.49 20.97 8.05
CA ILE A 555 -2.72 21.19 7.30
C ILE A 555 -3.87 21.46 8.26
N ARG A 556 -4.78 22.34 7.85
CA ARG A 556 -6.15 22.33 8.35
C ARG A 556 -7.13 22.08 7.22
N GLY A 557 -8.09 21.20 7.49
CA GLY A 557 -9.32 21.11 6.73
C GLY A 557 -10.51 21.31 7.65
N SER A 558 -11.53 21.99 7.13
CA SER A 558 -12.80 22.29 7.82
C SER A 558 -12.65 23.37 8.89
N TYR A 559 -12.60 24.65 8.51
CA TYR A 559 -12.75 25.75 9.49
C TYR A 559 -14.23 25.98 9.83
N PHE A 560 -14.60 25.69 11.08
CA PHE A 560 -15.98 25.70 11.62
C PHE A 560 -17.03 25.06 10.70
N CYS A 561 -16.64 23.99 10.01
CA CYS A 561 -17.50 23.27 9.07
C CYS A 561 -17.57 21.78 9.44
N ASN A 562 -18.74 21.17 9.21
CA ASN A 562 -18.90 19.72 9.24
C ASN A 562 -18.86 19.15 7.82
N GLY A 563 -17.93 18.24 7.52
CA GLY A 563 -17.78 17.68 6.17
C GLY A 563 -16.91 18.50 5.22
N GLY A 564 -16.03 19.34 5.76
CA GLY A 564 -15.04 20.07 4.98
C GLY A 564 -13.87 19.18 4.57
N GLN A 565 -13.28 19.50 3.44
CA GLN A 565 -12.16 18.77 2.83
C GLN A 565 -11.02 19.75 2.57
N ALA A 566 -9.80 19.31 2.81
CA ALA A 566 -8.60 20.03 2.40
C ALA A 566 -7.67 19.06 1.70
N LEU A 567 -7.39 19.34 0.43
CA LEU A 567 -6.56 18.51 -0.44
C LEU A 567 -5.31 19.28 -0.83
N VAL A 568 -4.21 18.55 -0.93
CA VAL A 568 -2.93 18.98 -1.45
C VAL A 568 -2.60 18.09 -2.64
N GLN A 569 -2.11 18.70 -3.72
CA GLN A 569 -1.60 18.00 -4.90
C GLN A 569 -0.20 18.51 -5.22
N LEU A 570 0.66 17.63 -5.71
CA LEU A 570 1.92 18.04 -6.32
C LEU A 570 1.76 18.21 -7.83
N GLU A 571 2.23 19.33 -8.35
CA GLU A 571 2.33 19.58 -9.80
C GLU A 571 3.79 19.64 -10.22
N LEU A 572 4.11 18.98 -11.32
CA LEU A 572 5.42 18.97 -11.95
C LEU A 572 5.32 19.77 -13.25
N ASP A 573 6.11 20.83 -13.37
CA ASP A 573 6.12 21.73 -14.53
C ASP A 573 4.71 22.24 -14.91
N GLY A 574 3.89 22.50 -13.89
CA GLY A 574 2.51 22.98 -14.03
C GLY A 574 1.50 21.89 -14.45
N GLN A 575 1.87 20.61 -14.36
CA GLN A 575 0.99 19.48 -14.63
C GLN A 575 0.78 18.62 -13.37
N PRO A 576 -0.45 18.16 -13.08
CA PRO A 576 -0.73 17.24 -11.99
C PRO A 576 0.12 15.96 -12.06
N THR A 577 0.78 15.62 -10.95
CA THR A 577 1.54 14.35 -10.82
C THR A 577 0.70 13.20 -10.27
N HIS A 578 -0.61 13.43 -10.15
CA HIS A 578 -1.57 12.62 -9.40
C HIS A 578 -1.29 12.48 -7.90
N CYS A 579 -0.10 12.83 -7.40
CA CYS A 579 0.28 12.83 -5.99
C CYS A 579 -0.62 13.77 -5.17
N ILE A 580 -1.74 13.23 -4.69
CA ILE A 580 -2.79 13.94 -3.97
C ILE A 580 -2.96 13.33 -2.58
N ARG A 581 -3.08 14.19 -1.57
CA ARG A 581 -3.45 13.79 -0.22
C ARG A 581 -4.28 14.87 0.44
N GLY A 582 -5.14 14.50 1.37
CA GLY A 582 -5.86 15.49 2.15
C GLY A 582 -6.44 14.97 3.45
N VAL A 583 -7.23 15.84 4.07
CA VAL A 583 -8.03 15.57 5.25
C VAL A 583 -9.50 15.79 4.93
N HIS A 584 -10.37 14.98 5.54
CA HIS A 584 -11.81 15.19 5.60
C HIS A 584 -12.30 14.86 7.01
N HIS A 585 -13.09 15.77 7.59
CA HIS A 585 -13.63 15.60 8.94
C HIS A 585 -15.13 15.82 8.95
N SER A 586 -15.89 14.83 9.40
CA SER A 586 -17.32 14.95 9.59
C SER A 586 -17.82 14.22 10.84
N THR A 587 -18.92 14.72 11.39
CA THR A 587 -19.65 14.17 12.54
C THR A 587 -21.15 14.11 12.22
N ASP A 588 -21.87 13.14 12.77
CA ASP A 588 -23.32 12.99 12.60
C ASP A 588 -24.15 14.14 13.23
N ILE A 589 -23.61 14.83 14.24
CA ILE A 589 -24.28 15.96 14.91
C ILE A 589 -24.27 17.28 14.12
N GLY A 590 -23.62 17.35 12.96
CA GLY A 590 -23.70 18.53 12.10
C GLY A 590 -22.88 19.74 12.56
N SER A 591 -22.03 19.59 13.58
CA SER A 591 -21.38 20.71 14.27
C SER A 591 -20.08 21.17 13.59
N GLY A 592 -19.76 22.47 13.69
CA GLY A 592 -18.54 23.02 13.10
C GLY A 592 -17.27 22.41 13.70
N GLN A 593 -16.38 21.91 12.85
CA GLN A 593 -15.08 21.34 13.20
C GLN A 593 -13.96 22.35 13.00
N ASP A 594 -12.80 22.19 13.64
CA ASP A 594 -11.56 22.91 13.30
C ASP A 594 -10.35 22.07 13.74
N HIS A 595 -9.64 21.48 12.78
CA HIS A 595 -8.55 20.54 13.04
C HIS A 595 -7.28 20.94 12.29
N HIS A 596 -6.24 21.32 13.03
CA HIS A 596 -4.90 21.52 12.51
C HIS A 596 -4.03 20.33 12.89
N MET A 597 -3.37 19.70 11.93
CA MET A 597 -2.52 18.54 12.21
C MET A 597 -1.24 18.51 11.37
N PRO A 598 -0.15 17.94 11.91
CA PRO A 598 1.02 17.62 11.12
C PRO A 598 0.64 16.71 9.97
N PHE A 599 1.13 17.07 8.79
CA PHE A 599 0.92 16.39 7.53
C PHE A 599 2.29 15.95 7.02
N HIS A 600 2.39 14.69 6.61
CA HIS A 600 3.51 14.20 5.82
C HIS A 600 2.97 13.38 4.66
N HIS A 601 3.60 13.52 3.50
CA HIS A 601 3.26 12.79 2.31
C HIS A 601 4.53 12.41 1.56
N THR A 602 4.66 11.13 1.22
CA THR A 602 5.71 10.66 0.33
C THR A 602 5.12 10.12 -0.96
N CYS A 603 5.75 10.46 -2.08
CA CYS A 603 5.38 10.05 -3.43
C CYS A 603 6.61 9.75 -4.28
N LEU A 604 6.40 9.11 -5.44
CA LEU A 604 7.43 8.84 -6.43
C LEU A 604 7.15 9.58 -7.73
N LEU A 605 8.20 10.13 -8.34
CA LEU A 605 8.18 10.67 -9.70
C LEU A 605 9.12 9.83 -10.57
N SER A 606 8.66 9.46 -11.76
CA SER A 606 9.41 8.61 -12.70
C SER A 606 9.15 9.06 -14.14
N ASN A 607 9.94 8.55 -15.10
CA ASN A 607 9.81 8.87 -16.51
C ASN A 607 9.99 10.36 -16.83
N LEU A 608 10.84 11.05 -16.07
CA LEU A 608 11.11 12.46 -16.26
C LEU A 608 12.09 12.66 -17.42
N THR A 609 11.83 13.63 -18.29
CA THR A 609 12.78 13.98 -19.36
C THR A 609 14.08 14.52 -18.76
N PRO A 610 15.27 14.20 -19.28
CA PRO A 610 16.50 14.81 -18.76
C PRO A 610 16.45 16.34 -18.86
N GLY A 611 16.76 17.03 -17.77
CA GLY A 611 16.64 18.48 -17.68
C GLY A 611 16.18 18.97 -16.31
N SER A 612 15.94 20.28 -16.23
CA SER A 612 15.44 20.94 -15.02
C SER A 612 13.92 20.81 -14.95
N HIS A 613 13.42 20.51 -13.75
CA HIS A 613 12.01 20.42 -13.42
C HIS A 613 11.67 21.29 -12.22
N THR A 614 10.44 21.77 -12.16
CA THR A 614 9.90 22.49 -11.00
C THR A 614 8.73 21.71 -10.43
N LEU A 615 8.83 21.37 -9.15
CA LEU A 615 7.74 20.77 -8.39
C LEU A 615 7.09 21.84 -7.51
N THR A 616 5.77 21.95 -7.58
CA THR A 616 4.97 22.90 -6.80
C THR A 616 3.91 22.17 -5.97
N VAL A 617 3.60 22.70 -4.79
CA VAL A 617 2.48 22.23 -3.96
C VAL A 617 1.26 23.07 -4.28
N HIS A 618 0.14 22.42 -4.58
CA HIS A 618 -1.15 23.04 -4.88
C HIS A 618 -2.17 22.63 -3.82
N GLN A 619 -3.11 23.52 -3.52
CA GLN A 619 -4.12 23.34 -2.48
C GLN A 619 -5.53 23.50 -3.06
N ARG A 620 -6.48 22.77 -2.47
CA ARG A 620 -7.90 22.79 -2.82
C ARG A 620 -8.76 22.54 -1.59
N ALA A 621 -9.75 23.40 -1.37
CA ALA A 621 -10.79 23.14 -0.37
C ALA A 621 -11.98 22.42 -1.03
N GLY A 622 -12.69 21.59 -0.27
CA GLY A 622 -13.92 20.94 -0.71
C GLY A 622 -14.96 20.88 0.40
N GLY A 623 -16.22 20.61 0.06
CA GLY A 623 -17.32 20.63 1.03
C GLY A 623 -17.62 22.04 1.52
N CYS A 624 -17.89 22.20 2.82
CA CYS A 624 -17.99 23.52 3.45
C CYS A 624 -16.64 23.97 4.05
N GLY A 625 -16.46 25.28 4.23
CA GLY A 625 -15.30 25.83 4.93
C GLY A 625 -14.06 26.04 4.06
N THR A 626 -12.95 26.32 4.74
CA THR A 626 -11.65 26.67 4.14
C THR A 626 -10.57 25.71 4.59
N MET A 627 -9.45 25.72 3.87
CA MET A 627 -8.21 25.07 4.25
C MET A 627 -7.09 26.08 4.49
N TYR A 628 -6.06 25.63 5.18
CA TYR A 628 -4.91 26.45 5.53
C TYR A 628 -3.64 25.57 5.61
N LEU A 629 -2.54 26.07 5.06
CA LEU A 629 -1.20 25.50 5.20
C LEU A 629 -0.24 26.53 5.82
N GLY A 630 0.60 26.12 6.76
CA GLY A 630 1.86 26.82 7.04
C GLY A 630 2.01 27.73 8.26
N VAL A 631 3.12 28.48 8.21
CA VAL A 631 4.09 28.80 9.27
C VAL A 631 3.57 29.59 10.48
N ASN A 632 4.15 29.32 11.66
CA ASN A 632 3.69 29.53 13.06
C ASN A 632 3.00 28.30 13.67
N ARG A 633 2.67 27.31 12.82
CA ARG A 633 2.11 26.02 13.23
C ARG A 633 2.88 24.83 12.65
N SER A 634 3.88 25.06 11.79
CA SER A 634 4.68 24.03 11.12
C SER A 634 6.00 24.56 10.58
N TYR A 635 6.91 23.61 10.32
CA TYR A 635 8.05 23.73 9.42
C TYR A 635 7.66 23.15 8.04
N PRO A 636 7.39 23.97 7.02
CA PRO A 636 7.11 23.48 5.68
C PRO A 636 8.40 22.94 5.08
N LEU A 637 8.36 21.71 4.58
CA LEU A 637 9.45 21.08 3.86
C LEU A 637 8.90 20.39 2.63
N LEU A 638 9.32 20.83 1.45
CA LEU A 638 9.18 20.09 0.21
C LEU A 638 10.57 19.60 -0.20
N GLN A 639 10.72 18.31 -0.39
CA GLN A 639 12.00 17.68 -0.68
C GLN A 639 11.87 16.69 -1.84
N VAL A 640 12.87 16.68 -2.71
CA VAL A 640 13.02 15.73 -3.82
C VAL A 640 14.42 15.15 -3.76
N GLU A 641 14.53 13.84 -3.79
CA GLU A 641 15.83 13.14 -3.88
C GLU A 641 15.73 11.95 -4.84
N PRO A 642 16.76 11.68 -5.64
CA PRO A 642 16.80 10.45 -6.43
C PRO A 642 16.79 9.25 -5.46
N LEU A 643 15.94 8.27 -5.74
CA LEU A 643 16.15 6.95 -5.17
C LEU A 643 17.45 6.41 -5.74
N ALA A 644 18.27 5.80 -4.90
CA ALA A 644 19.50 5.17 -5.36
C ALA A 644 19.15 4.10 -6.40
N ILE A 645 19.42 4.42 -7.66
CA ILE A 645 19.55 3.44 -8.73
C ILE A 645 21.02 3.06 -8.68
N PRO A 646 21.36 1.77 -8.44
CA PRO A 646 22.75 1.38 -8.30
C PRO A 646 23.59 1.71 -9.54
#